data_AF-A0A672YU52-F1
#
_entry.id   AF-A0A672YU52-F1
#
_cell.length_a   1.000
_cell.length_b   1.000
_cell.length_c   1.000
_cell.angle_alpha   90.00
_cell.angle_beta   90.00
_cell.angle_gamma   90.00
#
_symmetry.space_group_name_H-M   'P 1'
#
loop_
_entity.id
_entity.type
_entity.pdbx_description
1 polymer ?
#
loop_
_entity_poly.entity_id
_entity_poly.type
_entity_poly.pdbx_seq_one_letter_code
_entity_poly.pdbx_strand_id
1 'polypeptide(L)'
;MRPIVLKLLRQESVTKQQWFDLFSDVHAVCLWDDKGPAKIHQALKEDILDFIKQAQARVLSHQDDTALLKAYIAEWRKFFTQCDILPKPFCQLEITLMGKQGSNKKSNVEDSIVRKLMLDTWNESIFSNIKNRLQDSAMKLVHAERLGEAFDSQLVIGVRESYVNLCSNPDDKLQIYRDNFEKAYMDSTERFYRTQAPAYLQQNGVQNYMKYLMECCVNALVTSFKETILAECPGMIKRNETEKLHLMFSLMDKVPSGIEPMLKDLEEHIMSAGLADMVASAETITSDSEKYVEQLLTLFNRFSRLVKEAFQDDPRFLTARDKAYKAVVNDATIFKLELPMKQKGVGLKTQPESKCPELLANYCDMLLRKTPLSKKLTSEEIEAKLKEVLLVLKYVQNKDVFMRYHKAHLTRRLILDISADSEIEENMVEWLREVGMPADYVNKLARMFQDIKVSEDLNQSFKEMHKHNKLALPADSVNIKILNAGAWSRSSEKVFVSLPTELEDLIPEVEDFYKKNHSGRKLHWHHLMSNGIITFKNEVGQYDLEVTTFQLAVLFAWNQRPRERISFENLKLATELPDAELRRTLWSLVAFPKLKRQVLLYDPVVSSPKDFAEGTLFYVNQDFSLIKNSKVQKRGKINLIGRLQLTTERMREEENEGIVQLRILRTQEAIIQIMKMRKRINNAQLQTELVEILKNMFLPQKKMIKEQIEWLIDHKYIKRDETDINTFIYMA
;
A
#
# COMPACT_ATOMS: atom_id res chain seq x y z
N MET A 1 -69.78 2.74 19.61
CA MET A 1 -68.84 3.88 19.82
C MET A 1 -68.33 4.11 21.27
N ARG A 2 -69.08 4.72 22.21
CA ARG A 2 -68.56 5.27 23.49
C ARG A 2 -67.69 4.32 24.35
N PRO A 3 -68.04 3.03 24.57
CA PRO A 3 -67.19 2.13 25.36
C PRO A 3 -65.80 1.89 24.76
N ILE A 4 -65.70 1.91 23.43
CA ILE A 4 -64.43 1.74 22.71
C ILE A 4 -63.59 3.02 22.82
N VAL A 5 -64.22 4.20 22.73
CA VAL A 5 -63.57 5.51 22.93
C VAL A 5 -62.99 5.63 24.34
N LEU A 6 -63.74 5.24 25.37
CA LEU A 6 -63.25 5.23 26.75
C LEU A 6 -62.08 4.25 26.95
N LYS A 7 -62.12 3.08 26.30
CA LYS A 7 -60.98 2.14 26.31
C LYS A 7 -59.73 2.73 25.67
N LEU A 8 -59.87 3.43 24.53
CA LEU A 8 -58.76 4.12 23.89
C LEU A 8 -58.18 5.20 24.82
N LEU A 9 -59.01 6.10 25.34
CA LEU A 9 -58.58 7.15 26.28
C LEU A 9 -57.85 6.58 27.51
N ARG A 10 -58.30 5.45 28.06
CA ARG A 10 -57.69 4.78 29.22
C ARG A 10 -56.52 3.85 28.88
N GLN A 11 -56.14 3.74 27.61
CA GLN A 11 -55.11 2.81 27.12
C GLN A 11 -55.41 1.33 27.42
N GLU A 12 -56.70 0.97 27.50
CA GLU A 12 -57.14 -0.42 27.63
C GLU A 12 -57.03 -1.15 26.28
N SER A 13 -56.96 -2.48 26.32
CA SER A 13 -56.85 -3.27 25.09
C SER A 13 -58.12 -3.17 24.22
N VAL A 14 -57.92 -2.74 22.98
CA VAL A 14 -58.96 -2.66 21.94
C VAL A 14 -58.63 -3.66 20.84
N THR A 15 -59.54 -4.60 20.60
CA THR A 15 -59.37 -5.64 19.58
C THR A 15 -59.47 -5.08 18.16
N LYS A 16 -58.92 -5.79 17.17
CA LYS A 16 -59.04 -5.40 15.75
C LYS A 16 -60.51 -5.26 15.31
N GLN A 17 -61.39 -6.11 15.83
CA GLN A 17 -62.84 -6.02 15.57
C GLN A 17 -63.43 -4.72 16.12
N GLN A 18 -63.14 -4.40 17.38
CA GLN A 18 -63.61 -3.14 17.99
C GLN A 18 -63.08 -1.89 17.27
N TRP A 19 -61.85 -1.95 16.75
CA TRP A 19 -61.34 -0.89 15.87
C TRP A 19 -62.19 -0.76 14.61
N PHE A 20 -62.41 -1.86 13.89
CA PHE A 20 -63.23 -1.87 12.67
C PHE A 20 -64.66 -1.37 12.94
N ASP A 21 -65.29 -1.84 14.01
CA ASP A 21 -66.62 -1.42 14.44
C ASP A 21 -66.64 0.10 14.69
N LEU A 22 -65.64 0.65 15.38
CA LEU A 22 -65.55 2.09 15.64
C LEU A 22 -65.37 2.91 14.35
N PHE A 23 -64.54 2.47 13.41
CA PHE A 23 -64.39 3.13 12.09
C PHE A 23 -65.72 3.12 11.32
N SER A 24 -66.39 1.97 11.26
CA SER A 24 -67.66 1.80 10.56
C SER A 24 -68.78 2.62 11.20
N ASP A 25 -68.90 2.57 12.52
CA ASP A 25 -69.85 3.32 13.33
C ASP A 25 -69.73 4.83 13.10
N VAL A 26 -68.51 5.38 13.20
CA VAL A 26 -68.25 6.81 13.02
C VAL A 26 -68.59 7.23 11.59
N HIS A 27 -68.19 6.43 10.60
CA HIS A 27 -68.51 6.69 9.19
C HIS A 27 -70.02 6.69 8.93
N ALA A 28 -70.75 5.71 9.46
CA ALA A 28 -72.20 5.60 9.32
C ALA A 28 -72.92 6.81 9.95
N VAL A 29 -72.60 7.18 11.18
CA VAL A 29 -73.28 8.29 11.86
C VAL A 29 -72.93 9.66 11.25
N CYS A 30 -71.72 9.83 10.72
CA CYS A 30 -71.36 11.06 10.01
C CYS A 30 -72.10 11.25 8.67
N LEU A 31 -72.54 10.16 8.03
CA LEU A 31 -73.20 10.20 6.72
C LEU A 31 -74.73 10.13 6.80
N TRP A 32 -75.29 9.48 7.83
CA TRP A 32 -76.73 9.16 7.90
C TRP A 32 -77.54 10.10 8.82
N ASP A 33 -76.91 10.82 9.75
CA ASP A 33 -77.56 11.82 10.61
C ASP A 33 -76.93 13.20 10.37
N ASP A 34 -77.69 14.17 9.86
CA ASP A 34 -77.24 15.55 9.65
C ASP A 34 -76.73 16.23 10.94
N LYS A 35 -77.23 15.80 12.11
CA LYS A 35 -76.75 16.24 13.44
C LYS A 35 -75.72 15.28 14.05
N GLY A 36 -75.42 14.16 13.39
CA GLY A 36 -74.52 13.11 13.84
C GLY A 36 -73.10 13.62 14.12
N PRO A 37 -72.45 14.33 13.19
CA PRO A 37 -71.12 14.90 13.40
C PRO A 37 -71.03 15.80 14.65
N ALA A 38 -71.98 16.72 14.83
CA ALA A 38 -72.00 17.63 15.98
C ALA A 38 -72.20 16.88 17.30
N LYS A 39 -73.07 15.86 17.34
CA LYS A 39 -73.29 15.01 18.53
C LYS A 39 -72.07 14.17 18.88
N ILE A 40 -71.39 13.58 17.89
CA ILE A 40 -70.15 12.82 18.13
C ILE A 40 -69.07 13.74 18.69
N HIS A 41 -68.88 14.92 18.10
CA HIS A 41 -67.90 15.89 18.56
C HIS A 41 -68.18 16.35 20.00
N GLN A 42 -69.45 16.62 20.34
CA GLN A 42 -69.85 17.00 21.70
C GLN A 42 -69.63 15.87 22.72
N ALA A 43 -70.02 14.64 22.40
CA ALA A 43 -69.81 13.49 23.28
C ALA A 43 -68.31 13.21 23.49
N LEU A 44 -67.51 13.35 22.42
CA LEU A 44 -66.06 13.20 22.48
C LEU A 44 -65.42 14.29 23.35
N LYS A 45 -65.90 15.53 23.25
CA LYS A 45 -65.46 16.65 24.12
C LYS A 45 -65.72 16.35 25.60
N GLU A 46 -66.89 15.81 25.94
CA GLU A 46 -67.24 15.44 27.32
C GLU A 46 -66.34 14.30 27.83
N ASP A 47 -66.17 13.22 27.05
CA ASP A 47 -65.34 12.08 27.45
C ASP A 47 -63.84 12.46 27.58
N ILE A 48 -63.31 13.32 26.70
CA ILE A 48 -61.95 13.86 26.79
C ILE A 48 -61.80 14.72 28.05
N LEU A 49 -62.77 15.60 28.32
CA LEU A 49 -62.73 16.50 29.48
C LEU A 49 -62.78 15.74 30.80
N ASP A 50 -63.59 14.69 30.90
CA ASP A 50 -63.64 13.82 32.08
C ASP A 50 -62.33 13.05 32.28
N PHE A 51 -61.72 12.55 31.19
CA PHE A 51 -60.41 11.92 31.25
C PHE A 51 -59.31 12.89 31.74
N ILE A 52 -59.31 14.11 31.20
CA ILE A 52 -58.33 15.14 31.58
C ILE A 52 -58.53 15.60 33.02
N LYS A 53 -59.77 15.72 33.52
CA LYS A 53 -60.04 16.02 34.94
C LYS A 53 -59.49 14.94 35.87
N GLN A 54 -59.57 13.67 35.48
CA GLN A 54 -58.98 12.58 36.26
C GLN A 54 -57.44 12.65 36.25
N ALA A 55 -56.83 12.97 35.11
CA ALA A 55 -55.39 13.22 35.02
C ALA A 55 -54.98 14.44 35.86
N GLN A 56 -55.74 15.53 35.80
CA GLN A 56 -55.55 16.75 36.58
C GLN A 56 -55.56 16.44 38.08
N ALA A 57 -56.52 15.68 38.58
CA ALA A 57 -56.59 15.28 39.98
C ALA A 57 -55.35 14.47 40.42
N ARG A 58 -54.85 13.56 39.56
CA ARG A 58 -53.63 12.78 39.81
C ARG A 58 -52.36 13.63 39.80
N VAL A 59 -52.28 14.64 38.95
CA VAL A 59 -51.12 15.55 38.88
C VAL A 59 -51.12 16.52 40.06
N LEU A 60 -52.27 17.14 40.35
CA LEU A 60 -52.42 18.16 41.40
C LEU A 60 -52.49 17.59 42.83
N SER A 61 -52.59 16.27 43.00
CA SER A 61 -52.49 15.66 44.33
C SER A 61 -51.10 15.77 44.95
N HIS A 62 -50.07 16.08 44.14
CA HIS A 62 -48.70 16.24 44.60
C HIS A 62 -48.39 17.72 44.89
N GLN A 63 -48.05 18.02 46.15
CA GLN A 63 -47.62 19.38 46.55
C GLN A 63 -46.15 19.65 46.22
N ASP A 64 -45.30 18.63 46.30
CA ASP A 64 -43.88 18.73 45.96
C ASP A 64 -43.67 18.90 44.45
N ASP A 65 -42.83 19.85 44.08
CA ASP A 65 -42.52 20.23 42.69
C ASP A 65 -41.92 19.08 41.87
N THR A 66 -41.08 18.24 42.48
CA THR A 66 -40.42 17.12 41.80
C THR A 66 -41.39 15.95 41.60
N ALA A 67 -42.19 15.65 42.62
CA ALA A 67 -43.26 14.64 42.53
C ALA A 67 -44.34 15.07 41.52
N LEU A 68 -44.69 16.37 41.50
CA LEU A 68 -45.62 16.95 40.54
C LEU A 68 -45.10 16.83 39.10
N LEU A 69 -43.81 17.12 38.86
CA LEU A 69 -43.19 16.93 37.56
C LEU A 69 -43.25 15.47 37.10
N LYS A 70 -42.89 14.51 37.97
CA LYS A 70 -42.95 13.08 37.63
C LYS A 70 -44.37 12.62 37.32
N ALA A 71 -45.34 13.03 38.13
CA ALA A 71 -46.75 12.72 37.93
C ALA A 71 -47.28 13.33 36.61
N TYR A 72 -46.93 14.59 36.34
CA TYR A 72 -47.28 15.26 35.09
C TYR A 72 -46.73 14.51 33.88
N ILE A 73 -45.44 14.15 33.86
CA ILE A 73 -44.80 13.50 32.71
C ILE A 73 -45.36 12.09 32.48
N ALA A 74 -45.67 11.36 33.56
CA ALA A 74 -46.32 10.06 33.47
C ALA A 74 -47.71 10.15 32.80
N GLU A 75 -48.51 11.14 33.18
CA GLU A 75 -49.83 11.35 32.60
C GLU A 75 -49.76 11.98 31.20
N TRP A 76 -48.81 12.90 30.97
CA TRP A 76 -48.55 13.51 29.67
C TRP A 76 -48.17 12.47 28.62
N ARG A 77 -47.27 11.53 28.92
CA ARG A 77 -46.90 10.45 27.99
C ARG A 77 -48.10 9.58 27.60
N LYS A 78 -48.95 9.24 28.59
CA LYS A 78 -50.16 8.47 28.33
C LYS A 78 -51.12 9.24 27.42
N PHE A 79 -51.36 10.51 27.75
CA PHE A 79 -52.23 11.40 27.01
C PHE A 79 -51.72 11.66 25.59
N PHE A 80 -50.44 12.00 25.43
CA PHE A 80 -49.82 12.32 24.15
C PHE A 80 -49.85 11.13 23.19
N THR A 81 -49.63 9.91 23.69
CA THR A 81 -49.82 8.68 22.90
C THR A 81 -51.26 8.57 22.39
N GLN A 82 -52.26 8.94 23.19
CA GLN A 82 -53.66 8.93 22.77
C GLN A 82 -54.01 10.05 21.79
N CYS A 83 -53.31 11.18 21.81
CA CYS A 83 -53.47 12.25 20.82
C CYS A 83 -53.14 11.79 19.39
N ASP A 84 -52.33 10.74 19.21
CA ASP A 84 -52.01 10.18 17.90
C ASP A 84 -52.87 8.95 17.54
N ILE A 85 -53.45 8.27 18.54
CA ILE A 85 -54.25 7.06 18.37
C ILE A 85 -55.74 7.38 18.23
N LEU A 86 -56.28 8.22 19.12
CA LEU A 86 -57.71 8.53 19.19
C LEU A 86 -58.25 9.19 17.92
N PRO A 87 -57.53 10.09 17.21
CA PRO A 87 -58.06 10.70 15.99
C PRO A 87 -58.32 9.73 14.82
N LYS A 88 -57.64 8.58 14.79
CA LYS A 88 -57.64 7.69 13.61
C LYS A 88 -59.05 7.25 13.16
N PRO A 89 -59.97 6.83 14.06
CA PRO A 89 -61.35 6.47 13.68
C PRO A 89 -62.23 7.66 13.27
N PHE A 90 -61.80 8.90 13.56
CA PHE A 90 -62.61 10.11 13.39
C PHE A 90 -62.23 10.93 12.15
N CYS A 91 -61.40 10.43 11.24
CA CYS A 91 -61.09 11.14 10.00
C CYS A 91 -62.34 11.52 9.20
N GLN A 92 -63.37 10.66 9.16
CA GLN A 92 -64.64 10.95 8.46
C GLN A 92 -65.44 12.08 9.13
N LEU A 93 -65.38 12.17 10.47
CA LEU A 93 -66.00 13.25 11.23
C LEU A 93 -65.41 14.60 10.82
N GLU A 94 -64.09 14.67 10.68
CA GLU A 94 -63.36 15.89 10.31
C GLU A 94 -63.67 16.35 8.89
N ILE A 95 -63.71 15.42 7.94
CA ILE A 95 -64.11 15.69 6.54
C ILE A 95 -65.52 16.29 6.49
N THR A 96 -66.43 15.77 7.32
CA THR A 96 -67.84 16.20 7.33
C THR A 96 -68.01 17.57 8.01
N LEU A 97 -67.27 17.85 9.10
CA LEU A 97 -67.32 19.11 9.82
C LEU A 97 -66.64 20.28 9.09
N MET A 98 -65.60 20.03 8.28
CA MET A 98 -64.86 21.08 7.55
C MET A 98 -65.51 21.52 6.23
N GLY A 99 -66.50 20.78 5.72
CA GLY A 99 -67.17 21.08 4.46
C GLY A 99 -66.30 20.89 3.20
N LYS A 100 -66.93 20.89 2.01
CA LYS A 100 -66.30 20.56 0.70
C LYS A 100 -65.15 21.48 0.23
N GLN A 101 -64.65 22.44 1.02
CA GLN A 101 -63.57 23.34 0.62
C GLN A 101 -62.15 22.82 0.88
N GLY A 102 -61.98 21.66 1.54
CA GLY A 102 -60.66 21.10 1.88
C GLY A 102 -60.18 19.88 1.07
N SER A 103 -60.86 19.48 -0.01
CA SER A 103 -60.80 18.10 -0.54
C SER A 103 -59.47 17.63 -1.17
N ASN A 104 -58.38 18.40 -1.12
CA ASN A 104 -57.10 18.04 -1.74
C ASN A 104 -55.89 18.01 -0.80
N LYS A 105 -56.05 18.12 0.52
CA LYS A 105 -54.95 17.80 1.46
C LYS A 105 -55.19 16.42 2.06
N LYS A 106 -54.22 15.50 1.91
CA LYS A 106 -54.13 14.30 2.77
C LYS A 106 -54.25 14.79 4.22
N SER A 107 -55.30 14.41 4.94
CA SER A 107 -55.50 14.83 6.33
C SER A 107 -54.38 14.23 7.17
N ASN A 108 -53.37 15.04 7.48
CA ASN A 108 -52.32 14.64 8.40
C ASN A 108 -52.95 14.59 9.80
N VAL A 109 -52.65 13.53 10.58
CA VAL A 109 -53.19 13.38 11.95
C VAL A 109 -52.86 14.60 12.82
N GLU A 110 -51.78 15.33 12.49
CA GLU A 110 -51.40 16.57 13.16
C GLU A 110 -52.46 17.70 13.10
N ASP A 111 -53.24 17.78 12.02
CA ASP A 111 -54.26 18.83 11.79
C ASP A 111 -55.67 18.40 12.24
N SER A 112 -55.76 17.25 12.93
CA SER A 112 -57.01 16.68 13.42
C SER A 112 -57.73 17.63 14.40
N ILE A 113 -59.03 17.83 14.18
CA ILE A 113 -59.91 18.59 15.08
C ILE A 113 -59.96 17.91 16.46
N VAL A 114 -60.00 16.57 16.48
CA VAL A 114 -59.97 15.78 17.72
C VAL A 114 -58.65 15.96 18.46
N ARG A 115 -57.52 15.90 17.75
CA ARG A 115 -56.19 16.13 18.34
C ARG A 115 -56.07 17.54 18.91
N LYS A 116 -56.53 18.54 18.17
CA LYS A 116 -56.56 19.94 18.62
C LYS A 116 -57.42 20.10 19.88
N LEU A 117 -58.62 19.54 19.90
CA LEU A 117 -59.51 19.54 21.06
C LEU A 117 -58.85 18.90 22.29
N MET A 118 -58.16 17.77 22.13
CA MET A 118 -57.41 17.12 23.21
C MET A 118 -56.33 18.05 23.76
N LEU A 119 -55.46 18.58 22.88
CA LEU A 119 -54.32 19.44 23.26
C LEU A 119 -54.80 20.74 23.92
N ASP A 120 -55.82 21.40 23.38
CA ASP A 120 -56.40 22.62 23.93
C ASP A 120 -56.99 22.35 25.33
N THR A 121 -57.73 21.25 25.49
CA THR A 121 -58.33 20.88 26.79
C THR A 121 -57.26 20.55 27.83
N TRP A 122 -56.16 19.90 27.44
CA TRP A 122 -55.02 19.63 28.32
C TRP A 122 -54.30 20.91 28.73
N ASN A 123 -54.11 21.82 27.76
CA ASN A 123 -53.50 23.12 27.99
C ASN A 123 -54.30 23.94 29.02
N GLU A 124 -55.61 24.08 28.80
CA GLU A 124 -56.49 24.87 29.67
C GLU A 124 -56.64 24.27 31.07
N SER A 125 -56.75 22.94 31.17
CA SER A 125 -57.07 22.27 32.44
C SER A 125 -55.84 22.03 33.31
N ILE A 126 -54.71 21.63 32.71
CA ILE A 126 -53.52 21.19 33.45
C ILE A 126 -52.38 22.16 33.21
N PHE A 127 -51.86 22.22 31.98
CA PHE A 127 -50.56 22.81 31.70
C PHE A 127 -50.50 24.32 31.99
N SER A 128 -51.50 25.11 31.59
CA SER A 128 -51.53 26.56 31.82
C SER A 128 -51.39 26.95 33.30
N ASN A 129 -51.93 26.11 34.19
CA ASN A 129 -51.97 26.31 35.63
C ASN A 129 -50.66 25.94 36.34
N ILE A 130 -49.87 25.02 35.77
CA ILE A 130 -48.65 24.49 36.39
C ILE A 130 -47.37 24.74 35.58
N LYS A 131 -47.45 25.34 34.39
CA LYS A 131 -46.33 25.53 33.46
C LYS A 131 -45.09 26.16 34.12
N ASN A 132 -45.27 27.19 34.94
CA ASN A 132 -44.16 27.86 35.61
C ASN A 132 -43.48 26.93 36.63
N ARG A 133 -44.26 26.16 37.40
CA ARG A 133 -43.72 25.18 38.36
C ARG A 133 -43.00 24.03 37.67
N LEU A 134 -43.54 23.55 36.53
CA LEU A 134 -42.89 22.54 35.69
C LEU A 134 -41.57 23.05 35.11
N GLN A 135 -41.57 24.29 34.62
CA GLN A 135 -40.38 24.96 34.09
C GLN A 135 -39.32 25.13 35.18
N ASP A 136 -39.67 25.65 36.35
CA ASP A 136 -38.73 25.83 37.46
C ASP A 136 -38.15 24.50 37.93
N SER A 137 -38.98 23.45 38.00
CA SER A 137 -38.53 22.09 38.33
C SER A 137 -37.59 21.51 37.27
N ALA A 138 -37.90 21.70 35.99
CA ALA A 138 -37.03 21.29 34.89
C ALA A 138 -35.70 22.05 34.91
N MET A 139 -35.69 23.35 35.22
CA MET A 139 -34.47 24.15 35.33
C MET A 139 -33.62 23.74 36.54
N LYS A 140 -34.23 23.32 37.65
CA LYS A 140 -33.50 22.73 38.79
C LYS A 140 -32.81 21.43 38.41
N LEU A 141 -33.45 20.57 37.61
CA LEU A 141 -32.84 19.34 37.11
C LEU A 141 -31.68 19.62 36.15
N VAL A 142 -31.83 20.58 35.25
CA VAL A 142 -30.73 21.04 34.36
C VAL A 142 -29.57 21.64 35.17
N HIS A 143 -29.85 22.35 36.26
CA HIS A 143 -28.81 22.86 37.15
C HIS A 143 -28.06 21.73 37.88
N ALA A 144 -28.79 20.75 38.39
CA ALA A 144 -28.22 19.56 39.03
C ALA A 144 -27.33 18.76 38.06
N GLU A 145 -27.77 18.57 36.82
CA GLU A 145 -26.98 17.96 35.75
C GLU A 145 -25.62 18.64 35.55
N ARG A 146 -25.62 19.98 35.52
CA ARG A 146 -24.41 20.78 35.33
C ARG A 146 -23.44 20.71 36.52
N LEU A 147 -23.94 20.36 37.70
CA LEU A 147 -23.13 20.06 38.89
C LEU A 147 -22.64 18.60 38.90
N GLY A 148 -23.02 17.79 37.90
CA GLY A 148 -22.65 16.38 37.77
C GLY A 148 -23.61 15.41 38.45
N GLU A 149 -24.79 15.86 38.88
CA GLU A 149 -25.80 14.99 39.49
C GLU A 149 -26.60 14.26 38.40
N ALA A 150 -26.76 12.94 38.56
CA ALA A 150 -27.55 12.13 37.65
C ALA A 150 -29.06 12.40 37.86
N PHE A 151 -29.79 12.61 36.76
CA PHE A 151 -31.24 12.76 36.77
C PHE A 151 -31.88 12.07 35.55
N ASP A 152 -33.20 11.87 35.62
CA ASP A 152 -33.97 11.33 34.50
C ASP A 152 -34.22 12.42 33.45
N SER A 153 -33.44 12.39 32.36
CA SER A 153 -33.52 13.35 31.24
C SER A 153 -34.91 13.42 30.60
N GLN A 154 -35.71 12.36 30.75
CA GLN A 154 -37.07 12.31 30.23
C GLN A 154 -38.02 13.30 30.89
N LEU A 155 -37.75 13.72 32.12
CA LEU A 155 -38.55 14.72 32.81
C LEU A 155 -38.43 16.09 32.14
N VAL A 156 -37.21 16.48 31.75
CA VAL A 156 -36.94 17.74 31.05
C VAL A 156 -37.43 17.66 29.60
N ILE A 157 -37.20 16.54 28.93
CA ILE A 157 -37.68 16.29 27.55
C ILE A 157 -39.21 16.40 27.48
N GLY A 158 -39.95 15.79 28.41
CA GLY A 158 -41.42 15.82 28.37
C GLY A 158 -42.00 17.20 28.71
N VAL A 159 -41.34 18.02 29.54
CA VAL A 159 -41.71 19.44 29.72
C VAL A 159 -41.50 20.20 28.42
N ARG A 160 -40.35 20.05 27.77
CA ARG A 160 -40.07 20.66 26.47
C ARG A 160 -41.12 20.27 25.42
N GLU A 161 -41.45 18.98 25.32
CA GLU A 161 -42.48 18.48 24.41
C GLU A 161 -43.85 19.10 24.70
N SER A 162 -44.18 19.34 25.97
CA SER A 162 -45.43 20.02 26.34
C SER A 162 -45.45 21.47 25.85
N TYR A 163 -44.36 22.22 26.03
CA TYR A 163 -44.24 23.62 25.54
C TYR A 163 -44.34 23.73 24.01
N VAL A 164 -43.86 22.73 23.26
CA VAL A 164 -43.93 22.71 21.79
C VAL A 164 -45.31 22.27 21.31
N ASN A 165 -45.85 21.17 21.83
CA ASN A 165 -47.07 20.55 21.30
C ASN A 165 -48.36 21.23 21.78
N LEU A 166 -48.33 21.95 22.90
CA LEU A 166 -49.48 22.72 23.41
C LEU A 166 -49.50 24.16 22.88
N CYS A 167 -48.65 24.48 21.89
CA CYS A 167 -48.64 25.80 21.29
C CYS A 167 -49.86 26.01 20.38
N SER A 168 -50.68 27.00 20.72
CA SER A 168 -51.91 27.32 19.98
C SER A 168 -51.69 28.16 18.72
N ASN A 169 -50.46 28.59 18.42
CA ASN A 169 -50.15 29.42 17.24
C ASN A 169 -49.88 28.55 16.00
N PRO A 170 -50.73 28.60 14.96
CA PRO A 170 -50.56 27.81 13.75
C PRO A 170 -49.40 28.29 12.85
N ASP A 171 -49.02 29.57 12.93
CA ASP A 171 -47.95 30.14 12.09
C ASP A 171 -46.55 29.90 12.67
N ASP A 172 -46.46 29.68 13.99
CA ASP A 172 -45.20 29.47 14.69
C ASP A 172 -45.35 28.54 15.91
N LYS A 173 -45.27 27.24 15.63
CA LYS A 173 -45.38 26.16 16.64
C LYS A 173 -44.33 26.23 17.77
N LEU A 174 -43.28 27.05 17.61
CA LEU A 174 -42.19 27.16 18.60
C LEU A 174 -42.27 28.43 19.45
N GLN A 175 -43.23 29.33 19.22
CA GLN A 175 -43.29 30.62 19.91
C GLN A 175 -43.33 30.46 21.44
N ILE A 176 -44.23 29.64 21.96
CA ILE A 176 -44.40 29.43 23.40
C ILE A 176 -43.19 28.72 24.03
N TYR A 177 -42.54 27.83 23.26
CA TYR A 177 -41.28 27.21 23.67
C TYR A 177 -40.15 28.26 23.78
N ARG A 178 -40.00 29.12 22.78
CA ARG A 178 -38.98 30.18 22.75
C ARG A 178 -39.16 31.18 23.89
N ASP A 179 -40.37 31.72 24.04
CA ASP A 179 -40.67 32.80 24.97
C ASP A 179 -40.59 32.37 26.44
N ASN A 180 -40.72 31.06 26.72
CA ASN A 180 -40.74 30.53 28.08
C ASN A 180 -39.57 29.57 28.35
N PHE A 181 -39.59 28.38 27.76
CA PHE A 181 -38.65 27.31 28.11
C PHE A 181 -37.24 27.61 27.60
N GLU A 182 -37.07 28.02 26.33
CA GLU A 182 -35.76 28.37 25.78
C GLU A 182 -35.19 29.59 26.49
N LYS A 183 -35.99 30.64 26.69
CA LYS A 183 -35.59 31.81 27.47
C LYS A 183 -35.12 31.43 28.88
N ALA A 184 -35.90 30.63 29.61
CA ALA A 184 -35.52 30.21 30.95
C ALA A 184 -34.31 29.27 30.97
N TYR A 185 -34.14 28.44 29.94
CA TYR A 185 -32.95 27.62 29.77
C TYR A 185 -31.72 28.51 29.54
N MET A 186 -31.81 29.51 28.68
CA MET A 186 -30.74 30.48 28.41
C MET A 186 -30.40 31.29 29.65
N ASP A 187 -31.41 31.84 30.35
CA ASP A 187 -31.24 32.59 31.59
C ASP A 187 -30.58 31.72 32.68
N SER A 188 -31.00 30.45 32.81
CA SER A 188 -30.40 29.48 33.73
C SER A 188 -28.94 29.16 33.35
N THR A 189 -28.65 29.04 32.04
CA THR A 189 -27.30 28.81 31.50
C THR A 189 -26.38 29.99 31.78
N GLU A 190 -26.82 31.20 31.44
CA GLU A 190 -26.06 32.42 31.70
C GLU A 190 -25.80 32.57 33.20
N ARG A 191 -26.83 32.41 34.04
CA ARG A 191 -26.70 32.53 35.50
C ARG A 191 -25.74 31.48 36.07
N PHE A 192 -25.83 30.23 35.62
CA PHE A 192 -24.93 29.17 36.05
C PHE A 192 -23.47 29.51 35.73
N TYR A 193 -23.15 29.83 34.47
CA TYR A 193 -21.78 30.08 34.06
C TYR A 193 -21.25 31.44 34.55
N ARG A 194 -22.09 32.47 34.69
CA ARG A 194 -21.69 33.75 35.31
C ARG A 194 -21.26 33.58 36.77
N THR A 195 -21.85 32.61 37.49
CA THR A 195 -21.46 32.29 38.86
C THR A 195 -20.29 31.30 38.93
N GLN A 196 -20.27 30.27 38.08
CA GLN A 196 -19.22 29.25 38.11
C GLN A 196 -17.89 29.71 37.52
N ALA A 197 -17.89 30.52 36.46
CA ALA A 197 -16.66 30.94 35.79
C ALA A 197 -15.67 31.68 36.73
N PRO A 198 -16.10 32.67 37.55
CA PRO A 198 -15.19 33.32 38.50
C PRO A 198 -14.69 32.37 39.60
N ALA A 199 -15.56 31.49 40.11
CA ALA A 199 -15.22 30.54 41.17
C ALA A 199 -14.17 29.51 40.69
N TYR A 200 -14.35 28.97 39.49
CA TYR A 200 -13.41 28.03 38.87
C TYR A 200 -12.09 28.72 38.51
N LEU A 201 -12.13 29.96 38.03
CA LEU A 201 -10.94 30.76 37.73
C LEU A 201 -10.11 31.03 38.99
N GLN A 202 -10.75 31.37 40.11
CA GLN A 202 -10.08 31.61 41.39
C GLN A 202 -9.45 30.34 41.99
N GLN A 203 -10.14 29.19 41.90
CA GLN A 203 -9.62 27.93 42.45
C GLN A 203 -8.53 27.30 41.58
N ASN A 204 -8.70 27.33 40.26
CA ASN A 204 -7.89 26.48 39.35
C ASN A 204 -6.94 27.28 38.45
N GLY A 205 -7.03 28.61 38.46
CA GLY A 205 -6.21 29.50 37.64
C GLY A 205 -6.61 29.55 36.16
N VAL A 206 -6.06 30.53 35.45
CA VAL A 206 -6.42 30.85 34.05
C VAL A 206 -6.19 29.67 33.09
N GLN A 207 -5.10 28.91 33.27
CA GLN A 207 -4.76 27.80 32.38
C GLN A 207 -5.78 26.65 32.45
N ASN A 208 -6.24 26.28 33.65
CA ASN A 208 -7.21 25.19 33.81
C ASN A 208 -8.62 25.62 33.42
N TYR A 209 -8.96 26.90 33.62
CA TYR A 209 -10.21 27.46 33.12
C TYR A 209 -10.27 27.47 31.58
N MET A 210 -9.17 27.84 30.92
CA MET A 210 -9.06 27.77 29.45
C MET A 210 -9.20 26.34 28.93
N LYS A 211 -8.60 25.35 29.61
CA LYS A 211 -8.77 23.92 29.26
C LYS A 211 -10.23 23.48 29.40
N TYR A 212 -10.88 23.83 30.50
CA TYR A 212 -12.29 23.50 30.75
C TYR A 212 -13.23 24.10 29.68
N LEU A 213 -13.02 25.38 29.31
CA LEU A 213 -13.76 26.02 28.22
C LEU A 213 -13.53 25.32 26.89
N MET A 214 -12.28 25.01 26.57
CA MET A 214 -11.91 24.34 25.32
C MET A 214 -12.57 22.96 25.22
N GLU A 215 -12.58 22.20 26.32
CA GLU A 215 -13.21 20.88 26.38
C GLU A 215 -14.74 20.96 26.21
N CYS A 216 -15.40 21.93 26.85
CA CYS A 216 -16.84 22.15 26.67
C CYS A 216 -17.18 22.52 25.21
N CYS A 217 -16.40 23.43 24.61
CA CYS A 217 -16.59 23.84 23.22
C CYS A 217 -16.34 22.70 22.24
N VAL A 218 -15.26 21.93 22.44
CA VAL A 218 -14.93 20.77 21.60
C VAL A 218 -16.03 19.72 21.70
N ASN A 219 -16.53 19.40 22.90
CA ASN A 219 -17.61 18.44 23.06
C ASN A 219 -18.92 18.91 22.41
N ALA A 220 -19.31 20.17 22.62
CA ALA A 220 -20.56 20.68 22.07
C ALA A 220 -20.52 20.85 20.54
N LEU A 221 -19.42 21.40 19.99
CA LEU A 221 -19.35 21.86 18.60
C LEU A 221 -18.61 20.90 17.67
N VAL A 222 -17.70 20.09 18.19
CA VAL A 222 -16.84 19.22 17.37
C VAL A 222 -17.25 17.76 17.55
N THR A 223 -17.39 17.27 18.77
CA THR A 223 -17.77 15.87 19.03
C THR A 223 -19.17 15.55 18.49
N SER A 224 -20.14 16.45 18.68
CA SER A 224 -21.51 16.29 18.16
C SER A 224 -21.59 16.19 16.62
N PHE A 225 -20.66 16.82 15.91
CA PHE A 225 -20.62 16.86 14.44
C PHE A 225 -19.46 16.05 13.85
N LYS A 226 -18.78 15.24 14.67
CA LYS A 226 -17.58 14.47 14.31
C LYS A 226 -17.78 13.68 13.02
N GLU A 227 -18.87 12.91 12.92
CA GLU A 227 -19.13 12.05 11.76
C GLU A 227 -19.30 12.85 10.47
N THR A 228 -19.99 14.01 10.54
CA THR A 228 -20.20 14.89 9.39
C THR A 228 -18.90 15.53 8.93
N ILE A 229 -18.06 15.99 9.87
CA ILE A 229 -16.76 16.60 9.55
C ILE A 229 -15.85 15.55 8.90
N LEU A 230 -15.77 14.34 9.49
CA LEU A 230 -14.92 13.27 8.98
C LEU A 230 -15.37 12.76 7.60
N ALA A 231 -16.66 12.81 7.26
CA ALA A 231 -17.13 12.42 5.93
C ALA A 231 -16.53 13.26 4.79
N GLU A 232 -16.10 14.50 5.07
CA GLU A 232 -15.45 15.37 4.10
C GLU A 232 -13.94 15.10 3.95
N CYS A 233 -13.32 14.42 4.91
CA CYS A 233 -11.88 14.16 4.96
C CYS A 233 -11.34 13.48 3.67
N PRO A 234 -11.94 12.38 3.17
CA PRO A 234 -11.47 11.73 1.94
C PRO A 234 -11.51 12.66 0.72
N GLY A 235 -12.51 13.53 0.64
CA GLY A 235 -12.66 14.50 -0.45
C GLY A 235 -11.59 15.59 -0.39
N MET A 236 -11.31 16.11 0.80
CA MET A 236 -10.27 17.11 1.03
C MET A 236 -8.87 16.56 0.74
N ILE A 237 -8.59 15.32 1.14
CA ILE A 237 -7.33 14.62 0.83
C ILE A 237 -7.15 14.50 -0.70
N LYS A 238 -8.17 14.01 -1.41
CA LYS A 238 -8.12 13.84 -2.88
C LYS A 238 -7.91 15.15 -3.64
N ARG A 239 -8.47 16.25 -3.15
CA ARG A 239 -8.34 17.59 -3.75
C ARG A 239 -7.11 18.36 -3.29
N ASN A 240 -6.29 17.77 -2.40
CA ASN A 240 -5.10 18.40 -1.82
C ASN A 240 -5.42 19.75 -1.13
N GLU A 241 -6.54 19.82 -0.40
CA GLU A 241 -6.98 21.02 0.33
C GLU A 241 -6.27 21.14 1.69
N THR A 242 -4.96 21.37 1.67
CA THR A 242 -4.06 21.29 2.84
C THR A 242 -4.46 22.22 3.99
N GLU A 243 -4.90 23.44 3.71
CA GLU A 243 -5.35 24.39 4.75
C GLU A 243 -6.59 23.88 5.50
N LYS A 244 -7.57 23.30 4.78
CA LYS A 244 -8.78 22.76 5.39
C LYS A 244 -8.49 21.48 6.17
N LEU A 245 -7.62 20.62 5.63
CA LEU A 245 -7.14 19.43 6.33
C LEU A 245 -6.39 19.80 7.60
N HIS A 246 -5.61 20.87 7.58
CA HIS A 246 -4.91 21.36 8.76
C HIS A 246 -5.87 21.84 9.86
N LEU A 247 -6.93 22.56 9.47
CA LEU A 247 -7.99 22.94 10.40
C LEU A 247 -8.72 21.71 10.95
N MET A 248 -9.08 20.76 10.08
CA MET A 248 -9.75 19.53 10.48
C MET A 248 -8.89 18.72 11.44
N PHE A 249 -7.59 18.56 11.16
CA PHE A 249 -6.63 17.91 12.04
C PHE A 249 -6.55 18.61 13.40
N SER A 250 -6.43 19.94 13.42
CA SER A 250 -6.36 20.73 14.64
C SER A 250 -7.60 20.55 15.54
N LEU A 251 -8.78 20.39 14.93
CA LEU A 251 -10.04 20.12 15.63
C LEU A 251 -10.13 18.67 16.11
N MET A 252 -9.82 17.71 15.23
CA MET A 252 -9.91 16.28 15.51
C MET A 252 -8.85 15.79 16.50
N ASP A 253 -7.71 16.48 16.62
CA ASP A 253 -6.68 16.20 17.64
C ASP A 253 -7.17 16.48 19.06
N LYS A 254 -8.18 17.36 19.21
CA LYS A 254 -8.81 17.64 20.51
C LYS A 254 -9.90 16.64 20.87
N VAL A 255 -10.33 15.81 19.92
CA VAL A 255 -11.38 14.81 20.13
C VAL A 255 -10.74 13.43 20.36
N PRO A 256 -11.11 12.70 21.43
CA PRO A 256 -10.68 11.32 21.62
C PRO A 256 -10.98 10.45 20.38
N SER A 257 -9.95 9.78 19.87
CA SER A 257 -10.02 8.99 18.62
C SER A 257 -10.63 9.76 17.43
N GLY A 258 -10.44 11.09 17.38
CA GLY A 258 -10.86 11.93 16.25
C GLY A 258 -9.97 11.76 15.02
N ILE A 259 -8.68 11.50 15.23
CA ILE A 259 -7.67 11.40 14.17
C ILE A 259 -7.63 10.02 13.50
N GLU A 260 -8.01 8.94 14.20
CA GLU A 260 -7.92 7.57 13.66
C GLU A 260 -8.59 7.39 12.29
N PRO A 261 -9.80 7.94 12.04
CA PRO A 261 -10.42 7.89 10.72
C PRO A 261 -9.63 8.66 9.66
N MET A 262 -9.06 9.82 10.01
CA MET A 262 -8.23 10.61 9.09
C MET A 262 -6.96 9.87 8.67
N LEU A 263 -6.33 9.12 9.60
CA LEU A 263 -5.17 8.28 9.27
C LEU A 263 -5.56 7.20 8.26
N LYS A 264 -6.70 6.55 8.49
CA LYS A 264 -7.22 5.52 7.58
C LYS A 264 -7.55 6.08 6.20
N ASP A 265 -8.19 7.25 6.13
CA ASP A 265 -8.51 7.91 4.86
C ASP A 265 -7.24 8.28 4.07
N LEU A 266 -6.20 8.74 4.77
CA LEU A 266 -4.90 9.00 4.14
C LEU A 266 -4.27 7.70 3.62
N GLU A 267 -4.26 6.63 4.41
CA GLU A 267 -3.73 5.33 3.99
C GLU A 267 -4.43 4.81 2.73
N GLU A 268 -5.77 4.81 2.74
CA GLU A 268 -6.59 4.36 1.62
C GLU A 268 -6.40 5.23 0.38
N HIS A 269 -6.27 6.54 0.54
CA HIS A 269 -5.99 7.44 -0.58
C HIS A 269 -4.61 7.18 -1.20
N ILE A 270 -3.56 7.04 -0.38
CA ILE A 270 -2.21 6.77 -0.87
C ILE A 270 -2.16 5.44 -1.63
N MET A 271 -2.80 4.40 -1.08
CA MET A 271 -2.87 3.09 -1.73
C MET A 271 -3.64 3.15 -3.05
N SER A 272 -4.85 3.73 -3.04
CA SER A 272 -5.68 3.81 -4.25
C SER A 272 -5.06 4.67 -5.35
N ALA A 273 -4.51 5.84 -5.00
CA ALA A 273 -3.83 6.70 -5.95
C ALA A 273 -2.53 6.08 -6.47
N GLY A 274 -1.74 5.45 -5.60
CA GLY A 274 -0.52 4.75 -5.98
C GLY A 274 -0.77 3.62 -6.96
N LEU A 275 -1.75 2.77 -6.68
CA LEU A 275 -2.14 1.68 -7.59
C LEU A 275 -2.69 2.22 -8.91
N ALA A 276 -3.51 3.28 -8.89
CA ALA A 276 -4.02 3.89 -10.10
C ALA A 276 -2.91 4.47 -10.99
N ASP A 277 -1.95 5.20 -10.39
CA ASP A 277 -0.78 5.76 -11.09
C ASP A 277 0.08 4.65 -11.73
N MET A 278 0.25 3.53 -11.01
CA MET A 278 0.97 2.35 -11.49
C MET A 278 0.25 1.61 -12.62
N VAL A 279 -1.08 1.47 -12.55
CA VAL A 279 -1.90 0.86 -13.62
C VAL A 279 -1.89 1.71 -14.87
N ALA A 280 -2.07 3.02 -14.74
CA ALA A 280 -2.11 3.95 -15.87
C ALA A 280 -0.81 3.94 -16.69
N SER A 281 0.31 3.64 -16.03
CA SER A 281 1.63 3.61 -16.65
C SER A 281 2.12 2.18 -16.97
N ALA A 282 1.31 1.14 -16.76
CA ALA A 282 1.73 -0.26 -16.77
C ALA A 282 2.38 -0.70 -18.09
N GLU A 283 1.76 -0.39 -19.23
CA GLU A 283 2.28 -0.79 -20.56
C GLU A 283 3.64 -0.18 -20.86
N THR A 284 3.85 1.08 -20.47
CA THR A 284 5.11 1.80 -20.69
C THR A 284 6.21 1.30 -19.73
N ILE A 285 5.85 1.07 -18.47
CA ILE A 285 6.75 0.63 -17.40
C ILE A 285 7.30 -0.76 -17.65
N THR A 286 6.54 -1.69 -18.24
CA THR A 286 7.03 -3.06 -18.50
C THR A 286 8.32 -3.10 -19.33
N SER A 287 8.57 -2.06 -20.12
CA SER A 287 9.77 -1.88 -20.93
C SER A 287 10.78 -0.88 -20.36
N ASP A 288 10.42 -0.11 -19.34
CA ASP A 288 11.15 1.07 -18.89
C ASP A 288 11.23 1.16 -17.36
N SER A 289 12.36 0.68 -16.80
CA SER A 289 12.61 0.72 -15.36
C SER A 289 12.77 2.15 -14.82
N GLU A 290 13.19 3.12 -15.63
CA GLU A 290 13.36 4.52 -15.21
C GLU A 290 12.02 5.13 -14.82
N LYS A 291 11.03 5.06 -15.73
CA LYS A 291 9.69 5.58 -15.48
C LYS A 291 9.02 4.98 -14.26
N TYR A 292 9.23 3.68 -14.02
CA TYR A 292 8.68 3.03 -12.83
C TYR A 292 9.17 3.67 -11.53
N VAL A 293 10.49 3.82 -11.41
CA VAL A 293 11.12 4.34 -10.20
C VAL A 293 10.76 5.81 -10.01
N GLU A 294 10.77 6.61 -11.09
CA GLU A 294 10.37 8.01 -11.03
C GLU A 294 8.91 8.21 -10.59
N GLN A 295 8.00 7.32 -11.00
CA GLN A 295 6.62 7.37 -10.53
C GLN A 295 6.49 7.06 -9.04
N LEU A 296 7.21 6.07 -8.52
CA LEU A 296 7.24 5.78 -7.09
C LEU A 296 7.81 6.95 -6.28
N LEU A 297 8.89 7.57 -6.75
CA LEU A 297 9.48 8.74 -6.10
C LEU A 297 8.53 9.94 -6.14
N THR A 298 7.86 10.18 -7.27
CA THR A 298 6.85 11.24 -7.40
C THR A 298 5.70 11.01 -6.42
N LEU A 299 5.23 9.77 -6.30
CA LEU A 299 4.20 9.37 -5.35
C LEU A 299 4.61 9.66 -3.91
N PHE A 300 5.83 9.25 -3.53
CA PHE A 300 6.37 9.48 -2.19
C PHE A 300 6.49 10.98 -1.87
N ASN A 301 7.04 11.76 -2.80
CA ASN A 301 7.23 13.20 -2.64
C ASN A 301 5.89 13.94 -2.57
N ARG A 302 4.91 13.57 -3.41
CA ARG A 302 3.55 14.12 -3.40
C ARG A 302 2.90 13.97 -2.04
N PHE A 303 2.93 12.76 -1.47
CA PHE A 303 2.27 12.49 -0.19
C PHE A 303 3.09 12.93 1.03
N SER A 304 4.41 13.00 0.91
CA SER A 304 5.25 13.63 1.94
C SER A 304 4.96 15.13 2.04
N ARG A 305 4.80 15.82 0.90
CA ARG A 305 4.38 17.22 0.89
C ARG A 305 2.98 17.41 1.48
N LEU A 306 2.03 16.55 1.11
CA LEU A 306 0.68 16.58 1.71
C LEU A 306 0.75 16.45 3.24
N VAL A 307 1.51 15.48 3.77
CA VAL A 307 1.62 15.29 5.23
C VAL A 307 2.29 16.48 5.91
N LYS A 308 3.32 17.04 5.29
CA LYS A 308 3.99 18.24 5.80
C LYS A 308 3.06 19.44 5.87
N GLU A 309 2.33 19.72 4.80
CA GLU A 309 1.49 20.91 4.68
C GLU A 309 0.16 20.77 5.45
N ALA A 310 -0.51 19.62 5.35
CA ALA A 310 -1.80 19.39 6.00
C ALA A 310 -1.69 19.01 7.48
N PHE A 311 -0.66 18.23 7.84
CA PHE A 311 -0.56 17.60 9.17
C PHE A 311 0.70 17.99 9.93
N GLN A 312 1.46 19.00 9.45
CA GLN A 312 2.65 19.54 10.12
C GLN A 312 3.70 18.48 10.48
N ASP A 313 3.89 17.49 9.61
CA ASP A 313 4.79 16.34 9.86
C ASP A 313 4.45 15.57 11.15
N ASP A 314 3.16 15.49 11.51
CA ASP A 314 2.72 14.70 12.66
C ASP A 314 3.18 13.23 12.52
N PRO A 315 3.85 12.66 13.54
CA PRO A 315 4.41 11.30 13.46
C PRO A 315 3.39 10.21 13.12
N ARG A 316 2.12 10.38 13.49
CA ARG A 316 1.05 9.41 13.21
C ARG A 316 0.74 9.40 11.72
N PHE A 317 0.66 10.58 11.09
CA PHE A 317 0.43 10.72 9.65
C PHE A 317 1.66 10.33 8.83
N LEU A 318 2.88 10.57 9.31
CA LEU A 318 4.11 10.04 8.70
C LEU A 318 4.11 8.51 8.71
N THR A 319 3.71 7.90 9.83
CA THR A 319 3.60 6.43 9.95
C THR A 319 2.52 5.86 9.02
N ALA A 320 1.36 6.52 8.93
CA ALA A 320 0.29 6.15 8.00
C ALA A 320 0.76 6.22 6.54
N ARG A 321 1.44 7.31 6.15
CA ARG A 321 2.07 7.45 4.82
C ARG A 321 3.06 6.31 4.56
N ASP A 322 3.96 6.05 5.50
CA ASP A 322 5.00 5.02 5.35
C ASP A 322 4.40 3.62 5.22
N LYS A 323 3.35 3.32 5.98
CA LYS A 323 2.61 2.06 5.91
C LYS A 323 1.90 1.90 4.57
N ALA A 324 1.20 2.93 4.10
CA ALA A 324 0.51 2.90 2.82
C ALA A 324 1.47 2.84 1.64
N TYR A 325 2.55 3.62 1.66
CA TYR A 325 3.59 3.59 0.64
C TYR A 325 4.29 2.22 0.59
N LYS A 326 4.58 1.63 1.76
CA LYS A 326 5.08 0.24 1.84
C LYS A 326 4.11 -0.75 1.20
N ALA A 327 2.80 -0.58 1.37
CA ALA A 327 1.82 -1.45 0.73
C ALA A 327 1.87 -1.33 -0.81
N VAL A 328 1.96 -0.11 -1.35
CA VAL A 328 2.08 0.14 -2.80
C VAL A 328 3.36 -0.47 -3.38
N VAL A 329 4.52 -0.23 -2.75
CA VAL A 329 5.83 -0.72 -3.25
C VAL A 329 5.88 -2.26 -3.31
N ASN A 330 5.24 -2.93 -2.35
CA ASN A 330 5.22 -4.39 -2.25
C ASN A 330 3.97 -5.02 -2.89
N ASP A 331 3.14 -4.24 -3.57
CA ASP A 331 1.99 -4.77 -4.29
C ASP A 331 2.43 -5.64 -5.48
N ALA A 332 1.85 -6.84 -5.56
CA ALA A 332 2.18 -7.83 -6.58
C ALA A 332 1.08 -7.99 -7.65
N THR A 333 0.06 -7.13 -7.65
CA THR A 333 -1.07 -7.24 -8.58
C THR A 333 -0.73 -6.69 -9.96
N ILE A 334 0.08 -5.63 -10.03
CA ILE A 334 0.43 -4.94 -11.27
C ILE A 334 1.75 -5.49 -11.84
N PHE A 335 2.84 -5.40 -11.08
CA PHE A 335 4.16 -5.85 -11.50
C PHE A 335 4.59 -7.07 -10.70
N LYS A 336 4.19 -8.25 -11.20
CA LYS A 336 4.51 -9.53 -10.56
C LYS A 336 5.87 -10.09 -10.98
N LEU A 337 6.55 -10.67 -10.01
CA LEU A 337 7.69 -11.55 -10.15
C LEU A 337 7.26 -12.95 -9.67
N GLU A 338 7.37 -13.93 -10.57
CA GLU A 338 7.14 -15.34 -10.24
C GLU A 338 8.51 -16.03 -10.13
N LEU A 339 8.85 -16.51 -8.93
CA LEU A 339 10.09 -17.24 -8.69
C LEU A 339 9.86 -18.74 -8.96
N PRO A 340 10.60 -19.38 -9.88
CA PRO A 340 10.41 -20.78 -10.19
C PRO A 340 10.83 -21.67 -9.01
N MET A 341 9.95 -22.58 -8.59
CA MET A 341 10.26 -23.61 -7.60
C MET A 341 10.30 -24.97 -8.32
N LYS A 342 11.49 -25.41 -8.75
CA LYS A 342 11.69 -26.76 -9.28
C LYS A 342 11.89 -27.74 -8.11
N GLN A 343 10.81 -28.28 -7.56
CA GLN A 343 10.86 -29.60 -6.90
C GLN A 343 10.53 -30.68 -7.93
N LYS A 344 11.22 -31.81 -7.86
CA LYS A 344 11.01 -32.97 -8.77
C LYS A 344 9.52 -33.32 -8.83
N GLY A 345 8.88 -33.07 -9.98
CA GLY A 345 7.64 -33.75 -10.39
C GLY A 345 6.33 -32.96 -10.35
N VAL A 346 6.25 -31.77 -9.73
CA VAL A 346 5.01 -30.96 -9.80
C VAL A 346 5.37 -29.48 -9.90
N GLY A 347 4.98 -28.83 -10.99
CA GLY A 347 5.12 -27.39 -11.17
C GLY A 347 4.21 -26.63 -10.22
N LEU A 348 4.64 -26.44 -8.97
CA LEU A 348 3.94 -25.56 -8.03
C LEU A 348 4.33 -24.11 -8.32
N LYS A 349 3.33 -23.32 -8.74
CA LYS A 349 3.44 -21.86 -8.83
C LYS A 349 3.65 -21.29 -7.42
N THR A 350 4.69 -20.49 -7.22
CA THR A 350 4.86 -19.71 -5.98
C THR A 350 3.86 -18.56 -5.93
N GLN A 351 3.61 -18.01 -4.74
CA GLN A 351 2.90 -16.73 -4.64
C GLN A 351 3.66 -15.66 -5.43
N PRO A 352 2.98 -14.82 -6.23
CA PRO A 352 3.62 -13.73 -6.95
C PRO A 352 4.14 -12.70 -5.95
N GLU A 353 5.35 -12.21 -6.20
CA GLU A 353 5.99 -11.15 -5.41
C GLU A 353 6.08 -9.87 -6.22
N SER A 354 6.28 -8.72 -5.56
CA SER A 354 6.49 -7.46 -6.27
C SER A 354 7.80 -7.52 -7.08
N LYS A 355 7.74 -7.09 -8.34
CA LYS A 355 8.90 -6.92 -9.23
C LYS A 355 9.71 -5.65 -8.92
N CYS A 356 9.21 -4.79 -8.02
CA CYS A 356 9.88 -3.56 -7.62
C CYS A 356 11.38 -3.71 -7.32
N PRO A 357 11.84 -4.72 -6.54
CA PRO A 357 13.26 -4.84 -6.20
C PRO A 357 14.17 -5.08 -7.42
N GLU A 358 13.70 -5.87 -8.40
CA GLU A 358 14.42 -6.10 -9.66
C GLU A 358 14.50 -4.80 -10.48
N LEU A 359 13.38 -4.07 -10.59
CA LEU A 359 13.31 -2.80 -11.33
C LEU A 359 14.20 -1.73 -10.71
N LEU A 360 14.24 -1.63 -9.37
CA LEU A 360 15.17 -0.74 -8.67
C LEU A 360 16.63 -1.10 -8.99
N ALA A 361 16.99 -2.39 -8.96
CA ALA A 361 18.35 -2.83 -9.27
C ALA A 361 18.74 -2.54 -10.74
N ASN A 362 17.81 -2.72 -11.68
CA ASN A 362 18.00 -2.40 -13.09
C ASN A 362 18.17 -0.90 -13.31
N TYR A 363 17.41 -0.07 -12.60
CA TYR A 363 17.54 1.38 -12.68
C TYR A 363 18.87 1.88 -12.11
N CYS A 364 19.33 1.36 -10.96
CA CYS A 364 20.69 1.60 -10.47
C CYS A 364 21.75 1.23 -11.51
N ASP A 365 21.61 0.09 -12.17
CA ASP A 365 22.54 -0.35 -13.23
C ASP A 365 22.49 0.54 -14.49
N MET A 366 21.35 1.19 -14.79
CA MET A 366 21.27 2.19 -15.86
C MET A 366 22.01 3.48 -15.52
N LEU A 367 21.94 3.92 -14.27
CA LEU A 367 22.63 5.12 -13.77
C LEU A 367 24.15 4.90 -13.66
N LEU A 368 24.57 3.73 -13.16
CA LEU A 368 25.98 3.40 -12.89
C LEU A 368 26.78 2.97 -14.14
N ARG A 369 26.14 2.82 -15.31
CA ARG A 369 26.81 2.53 -16.59
C ARG A 369 26.75 3.74 -17.51
N LYS A 370 27.61 3.78 -18.53
CA LYS A 370 27.60 4.82 -19.59
C LYS A 370 26.43 4.68 -20.58
N THR A 371 25.20 4.81 -20.09
CA THR A 371 23.95 4.77 -20.86
C THR A 371 23.61 6.15 -21.46
N PRO A 372 22.67 6.23 -22.42
CA PRO A 372 22.16 7.53 -22.88
C PRO A 372 21.55 8.39 -21.78
N LEU A 373 21.03 7.77 -20.70
CA LEU A 373 20.47 8.47 -19.55
C LEU A 373 21.58 9.07 -18.69
N SER A 374 22.53 8.25 -18.21
CA SER A 374 23.60 8.73 -17.34
C SER A 374 24.50 9.76 -18.01
N LYS A 375 24.68 9.69 -19.33
CA LYS A 375 25.40 10.71 -20.10
C LYS A 375 24.74 12.09 -20.11
N LYS A 376 23.45 12.19 -19.77
CA LYS A 376 22.72 13.47 -19.67
C LYS A 376 22.75 14.05 -18.26
N LEU A 377 23.23 13.29 -17.28
CA LEU A 377 23.23 13.66 -15.87
C LEU A 377 24.65 13.94 -15.39
N THR A 378 24.79 14.81 -14.39
CA THR A 378 26.05 15.00 -13.68
C THR A 378 26.28 13.90 -12.65
N SER A 379 27.52 13.73 -12.17
CA SER A 379 27.82 12.79 -11.09
C SER A 379 26.99 13.06 -9.82
N GLU A 380 26.77 14.34 -9.48
CA GLU A 380 25.94 14.76 -8.34
C GLU A 380 24.46 14.39 -8.52
N GLU A 381 23.91 14.56 -9.72
CA GLU A 381 22.52 14.17 -10.04
C GLU A 381 22.34 12.65 -10.00
N ILE A 382 23.35 11.89 -10.47
CA ILE A 382 23.36 10.44 -10.38
C ILE A 382 23.37 9.99 -8.91
N GLU A 383 24.23 10.58 -8.09
CA GLU A 383 24.28 10.32 -6.65
C GLU A 383 22.93 10.62 -5.97
N ALA A 384 22.31 11.77 -6.26
CA ALA A 384 21.01 12.14 -5.71
C ALA A 384 19.93 11.10 -6.08
N LYS A 385 19.85 10.70 -7.36
CA LYS A 385 18.91 9.68 -7.83
C LYS A 385 19.17 8.31 -7.19
N LEU A 386 20.43 7.92 -6.96
CA LEU A 386 20.77 6.67 -6.26
C LEU A 386 20.31 6.71 -4.79
N LYS A 387 20.51 7.83 -4.08
CA LYS A 387 20.01 8.02 -2.71
C LYS A 387 18.49 7.96 -2.63
N GLU A 388 17.79 8.49 -3.63
CA GLU A 388 16.33 8.36 -3.76
C GLU A 388 15.90 6.90 -3.97
N VAL A 389 16.60 6.13 -4.79
CA VAL A 389 16.34 4.67 -4.93
C VAL A 389 16.48 3.95 -3.60
N LEU A 390 17.52 4.29 -2.84
CA LEU A 390 17.76 3.71 -1.52
C LEU A 390 16.66 4.06 -0.50
N LEU A 391 16.03 5.22 -0.63
CA LEU A 391 14.84 5.57 0.14
C LEU A 391 13.68 4.61 -0.17
N VAL A 392 13.39 4.35 -1.44
CA VAL A 392 12.34 3.39 -1.83
C VAL A 392 12.69 1.97 -1.35
N LEU A 393 13.97 1.59 -1.43
CA LEU A 393 14.46 0.29 -0.99
C LEU A 393 14.23 0.02 0.50
N LYS A 394 14.14 1.05 1.35
CA LYS A 394 13.77 0.89 2.77
C LYS A 394 12.36 0.32 2.95
N TYR A 395 11.45 0.60 2.03
CA TYR A 395 10.06 0.13 2.05
C TYR A 395 9.88 -1.24 1.37
N VAL A 396 10.89 -1.74 0.66
CA VAL A 396 10.86 -3.07 0.03
C VAL A 396 11.00 -4.17 1.09
N GLN A 397 10.13 -5.19 1.02
CA GLN A 397 10.17 -6.37 1.89
C GLN A 397 11.22 -7.40 1.45
N ASN A 398 11.21 -7.76 0.16
CA ASN A 398 12.10 -8.79 -0.40
C ASN A 398 13.35 -8.16 -1.02
N LYS A 399 14.21 -7.62 -0.16
CA LYS A 399 15.47 -6.95 -0.52
C LYS A 399 16.49 -7.91 -1.15
N ASP A 400 16.41 -9.20 -0.84
CA ASP A 400 17.26 -10.25 -1.38
C ASP A 400 17.20 -10.36 -2.92
N VAL A 401 16.03 -10.06 -3.51
CA VAL A 401 15.87 -9.92 -4.96
C VAL A 401 16.74 -8.76 -5.47
N PHE A 402 16.61 -7.56 -4.89
CA PHE A 402 17.46 -6.42 -5.25
C PHE A 402 18.94 -6.76 -5.10
N MET A 403 19.34 -7.37 -3.98
CA MET A 403 20.72 -7.75 -3.70
C MET A 403 21.29 -8.68 -4.77
N ARG A 404 20.52 -9.69 -5.20
CA ARG A 404 20.96 -10.64 -6.23
C ARG A 404 21.18 -9.95 -7.57
N TYR A 405 20.20 -9.19 -8.05
CA TYR A 405 20.29 -8.48 -9.33
C TYR A 405 21.37 -7.40 -9.30
N HIS A 406 21.46 -6.62 -8.22
CA HIS A 406 22.48 -5.60 -8.03
C HIS A 406 23.89 -6.21 -8.08
N LYS A 407 24.14 -7.31 -7.35
CA LYS A 407 25.42 -8.02 -7.40
C LYS A 407 25.75 -8.53 -8.80
N ALA A 408 24.77 -9.12 -9.49
CA ALA A 408 24.96 -9.61 -10.85
C ALA A 408 25.36 -8.48 -11.81
N HIS A 409 24.71 -7.31 -11.67
CA HIS A 409 25.02 -6.10 -12.43
C HIS A 409 26.42 -5.55 -12.10
N LEU A 410 26.74 -5.35 -10.83
CA LEU A 410 28.08 -4.92 -10.39
C LEU A 410 29.17 -5.85 -10.92
N THR A 411 28.94 -7.17 -10.85
CA THR A 411 29.89 -8.17 -11.38
C THR A 411 30.19 -7.92 -12.86
N ARG A 412 29.16 -7.65 -13.68
CA ARG A 412 29.36 -7.33 -15.11
C ARG A 412 30.12 -6.02 -15.27
N ARG A 413 29.75 -4.99 -14.50
CA ARG A 413 30.38 -3.67 -14.61
C ARG A 413 31.87 -3.70 -14.29
N LEU A 414 32.26 -4.41 -13.23
CA LEU A 414 33.66 -4.55 -12.84
C LEU A 414 34.46 -5.46 -13.79
N ILE A 415 33.90 -6.58 -14.27
CA ILE A 415 34.61 -7.47 -15.20
C ILE A 415 34.78 -6.81 -16.57
N LEU A 416 33.76 -6.13 -17.07
CA LEU A 416 33.76 -5.53 -18.41
C LEU A 416 34.30 -4.08 -18.41
N ASP A 417 34.57 -3.51 -17.24
CA ASP A 417 35.03 -2.13 -17.09
C ASP A 417 34.10 -1.11 -17.77
N ILE A 418 32.80 -1.26 -17.51
CA ILE A 418 31.73 -0.44 -18.13
C ILE A 418 31.06 0.53 -17.14
N SER A 419 31.62 0.67 -15.93
CA SER A 419 31.16 1.64 -14.95
C SER A 419 31.29 3.07 -15.49
N ALA A 420 30.34 3.92 -15.13
CA ALA A 420 30.36 5.34 -15.47
C ALA A 420 31.39 6.08 -14.61
N ASP A 421 31.38 5.78 -13.31
CA ASP A 421 32.16 6.42 -12.27
C ASP A 421 32.50 5.39 -11.18
N SER A 422 33.78 5.17 -10.93
CA SER A 422 34.28 4.18 -9.96
C SER A 422 34.10 4.62 -8.51
N GLU A 423 34.09 5.93 -8.22
CA GLU A 423 33.90 6.44 -6.86
C GLU A 423 32.45 6.26 -6.42
N ILE A 424 31.50 6.56 -7.31
CA ILE A 424 30.06 6.32 -7.05
C ILE A 424 29.78 4.83 -6.83
N GLU A 425 30.48 3.93 -7.53
CA GLU A 425 30.34 2.49 -7.35
C GLU A 425 30.79 2.03 -5.95
N GLU A 426 31.90 2.56 -5.43
CA GLU A 426 32.35 2.31 -4.06
C GLU A 426 31.39 2.93 -3.04
N ASN A 427 30.94 4.18 -3.26
CA ASN A 427 29.96 4.86 -2.41
C ASN A 427 28.62 4.11 -2.34
N MET A 428 28.17 3.52 -3.45
CA MET A 428 26.95 2.71 -3.49
C MET A 428 27.02 1.50 -2.53
N VAL A 429 28.19 0.88 -2.38
CA VAL A 429 28.38 -0.22 -1.41
C VAL A 429 28.24 0.29 0.02
N GLU A 430 28.78 1.47 0.31
CA GLU A 430 28.65 2.08 1.64
C GLU A 430 27.22 2.52 1.94
N TRP A 431 26.52 3.13 0.99
CA TRP A 431 25.11 3.47 1.19
C TRP A 431 24.23 2.23 1.38
N LEU A 432 24.53 1.11 0.73
CA LEU A 432 23.83 -0.16 0.99
C LEU A 432 24.06 -0.65 2.42
N ARG A 433 25.24 -0.41 3.00
CA ARG A 433 25.53 -0.66 4.42
C ARG A 433 24.64 0.21 5.32
N GLU A 434 24.55 1.50 5.03
CA GLU A 434 23.75 2.48 5.80
C GLU A 434 22.25 2.17 5.78
N VAL A 435 21.73 1.63 4.66
CA VAL A 435 20.33 1.21 4.52
C VAL A 435 20.00 -0.06 5.32
N GLY A 436 21.01 -0.69 5.93
CA GLY A 436 20.86 -1.88 6.78
C GLY A 436 20.84 -3.19 5.98
N MET A 437 21.51 -3.25 4.83
CA MET A 437 21.73 -4.51 4.13
C MET A 437 22.63 -5.44 4.96
N PRO A 438 22.46 -6.77 4.86
CA PRO A 438 23.29 -7.73 5.58
C PRO A 438 24.79 -7.51 5.37
N ALA A 439 25.56 -7.50 6.46
CA ALA A 439 26.99 -7.23 6.41
C ALA A 439 27.76 -8.24 5.55
N ASP A 440 27.35 -9.51 5.53
CA ASP A 440 28.01 -10.54 4.71
C ASP A 440 27.85 -10.29 3.21
N TYR A 441 26.75 -9.68 2.79
CA TYR A 441 26.52 -9.26 1.41
C TYR A 441 27.37 -8.05 1.05
N VAL A 442 27.33 -6.98 1.87
CA VAL A 442 28.11 -5.76 1.66
C VAL A 442 29.61 -6.07 1.61
N ASN A 443 30.10 -6.91 2.53
CA ASN A 443 31.50 -7.33 2.57
C ASN A 443 31.92 -8.11 1.31
N LYS A 444 31.01 -8.90 0.72
CA LYS A 444 31.28 -9.56 -0.57
C LYS A 444 31.42 -8.54 -1.70
N LEU A 445 30.57 -7.51 -1.75
CA LEU A 445 30.68 -6.45 -2.75
C LEU A 445 31.99 -5.68 -2.59
N ALA A 446 32.33 -5.24 -1.37
CA ALA A 446 33.60 -4.55 -1.10
C ALA A 446 34.81 -5.40 -1.49
N ARG A 447 34.78 -6.72 -1.21
CA ARG A 447 35.82 -7.66 -1.64
C ARG A 447 35.95 -7.74 -3.17
N MET A 448 34.87 -7.58 -3.93
CA MET A 448 34.97 -7.55 -5.41
C MET A 448 35.83 -6.39 -5.90
N PHE A 449 35.71 -5.19 -5.32
CA PHE A 449 36.60 -4.06 -5.67
C PHE A 449 38.05 -4.34 -5.30
N GLN A 450 38.29 -4.93 -4.12
CA GLN A 450 39.64 -5.32 -3.71
C GLN A 450 40.24 -6.36 -4.66
N ASP A 451 39.45 -7.36 -5.08
CA ASP A 451 39.89 -8.39 -6.02
C ASP A 451 40.27 -7.79 -7.39
N ILE A 452 39.56 -6.74 -7.85
CA ILE A 452 39.93 -6.02 -9.08
C ILE A 452 41.30 -5.35 -8.93
N LYS A 453 41.52 -4.59 -7.84
CA LYS A 453 42.80 -3.92 -7.57
C LYS A 453 43.96 -4.93 -7.49
N VAL A 454 43.78 -6.02 -6.74
CA VAL A 454 44.78 -7.10 -6.65
C VAL A 454 45.03 -7.75 -8.01
N SER A 455 43.99 -7.91 -8.83
CA SER A 455 44.16 -8.45 -10.17
C SER A 455 44.93 -7.51 -11.10
N GLU A 456 44.82 -6.21 -10.95
CA GLU A 456 45.61 -5.23 -11.71
C GLU A 456 47.09 -5.33 -11.35
N ASP A 457 47.42 -5.45 -10.06
CA ASP A 457 48.80 -5.65 -9.59
C ASP A 457 49.40 -6.97 -10.12
N LEU A 458 48.60 -8.04 -10.15
CA LEU A 458 48.99 -9.33 -10.73
C LEU A 458 49.26 -9.22 -12.23
N ASN A 459 48.48 -8.42 -12.97
CA ASN A 459 48.72 -8.18 -14.40
C ASN A 459 50.03 -7.44 -14.63
N GLN A 460 50.33 -6.42 -13.84
CA GLN A 460 51.59 -5.68 -13.95
C GLN A 460 52.77 -6.63 -13.71
N SER A 461 52.69 -7.43 -12.65
CA SER A 461 53.70 -8.44 -12.31
C SER A 461 53.89 -9.48 -13.42
N PHE A 462 52.79 -9.96 -14.03
CA PHE A 462 52.83 -10.89 -15.16
C PHE A 462 53.50 -10.26 -16.40
N LYS A 463 53.14 -9.02 -16.73
CA LYS A 463 53.71 -8.28 -17.86
C LYS A 463 55.21 -8.03 -17.69
N GLU A 464 55.64 -7.68 -16.49
CA GLU A 464 57.06 -7.50 -16.17
C GLU A 464 57.87 -8.79 -16.32
N MET A 465 57.34 -9.91 -15.81
CA MET A 465 58.03 -11.22 -15.87
C MET A 465 58.19 -11.72 -17.31
N HIS A 466 57.21 -11.43 -18.18
CA HIS A 466 57.23 -11.84 -19.58
C HIS A 466 57.69 -10.75 -20.56
N LYS A 467 58.21 -9.62 -20.09
CA LYS A 467 58.67 -8.52 -20.95
C LYS A 467 59.77 -8.92 -21.94
N HIS A 468 60.61 -9.88 -21.56
CA HIS A 468 61.73 -10.39 -22.37
C HIS A 468 61.51 -11.82 -22.89
N ASN A 469 60.42 -12.49 -22.49
CA ASN A 469 60.09 -13.83 -22.94
C ASN A 469 59.27 -13.77 -24.23
N LYS A 470 59.51 -14.71 -25.16
CA LYS A 470 58.68 -14.87 -26.35
C LYS A 470 57.40 -15.62 -26.00
N LEU A 471 56.38 -14.89 -25.59
CA LEU A 471 55.00 -15.40 -25.53
C LEU A 471 54.37 -15.44 -26.94
N ALA A 472 53.34 -16.27 -27.11
CA ALA A 472 52.53 -16.33 -28.34
C ALA A 472 51.84 -14.98 -28.64
N LEU A 473 51.48 -14.23 -27.59
CA LEU A 473 50.96 -12.87 -27.67
C LEU A 473 51.86 -11.89 -26.90
N PRO A 474 52.03 -10.64 -27.34
CA PRO A 474 52.71 -9.62 -26.55
C PRO A 474 52.06 -9.50 -25.16
N ALA A 475 52.85 -9.59 -24.08
CA ALA A 475 52.32 -9.56 -22.72
C ALA A 475 51.45 -8.33 -22.44
N ASP A 476 51.80 -7.18 -23.04
CA ASP A 476 51.06 -5.92 -22.92
C ASP A 476 49.66 -5.95 -23.53
N SER A 477 49.41 -6.86 -24.48
CA SER A 477 48.12 -7.01 -25.18
C SER A 477 47.09 -7.82 -24.39
N VAL A 478 47.50 -8.44 -23.28
CA VAL A 478 46.65 -9.30 -22.45
C VAL A 478 46.31 -8.59 -21.15
N ASN A 479 45.06 -8.72 -20.71
CA ASN A 479 44.61 -8.32 -19.37
C ASN A 479 43.81 -9.46 -18.74
N ILE A 480 44.30 -10.00 -17.63
CA ILE A 480 43.78 -11.22 -16.97
C ILE A 480 43.11 -10.84 -15.67
N LYS A 481 41.82 -11.09 -15.52
CA LYS A 481 41.10 -10.84 -14.27
C LYS A 481 41.04 -12.10 -13.41
N ILE A 482 41.90 -12.20 -12.38
CA ILE A 482 41.91 -13.31 -11.43
C ILE A 482 41.12 -12.92 -10.18
N LEU A 483 39.94 -13.55 -10.01
CA LEU A 483 38.94 -13.11 -9.04
C LEU A 483 38.56 -14.24 -8.08
N ASN A 484 38.17 -13.91 -6.85
CA ASN A 484 37.81 -14.90 -5.85
C ASN A 484 36.42 -15.52 -6.12
N ALA A 485 36.38 -16.81 -6.45
CA ALA A 485 35.13 -17.52 -6.75
C ALA A 485 34.05 -17.38 -5.65
N GLY A 486 34.42 -17.28 -4.37
CA GLY A 486 33.47 -17.16 -3.25
C GLY A 486 32.77 -15.79 -3.17
N ALA A 487 33.44 -14.71 -3.57
CA ALA A 487 32.83 -13.37 -3.59
C ALA A 487 32.03 -13.14 -4.88
N TRP A 488 32.56 -13.62 -6.01
CA TRP A 488 32.02 -13.36 -7.35
C TRP A 488 30.95 -14.36 -7.80
N SER A 489 30.89 -15.54 -7.15
CA SER A 489 30.04 -16.70 -7.41
C SER A 489 28.93 -16.49 -8.46
N ARG A 490 29.18 -17.03 -9.66
CA ARG A 490 28.21 -17.26 -10.74
C ARG A 490 27.97 -18.76 -10.93
N SER A 491 26.96 -19.10 -11.71
CA SER A 491 26.52 -20.46 -12.00
C SER A 491 27.69 -21.37 -12.41
N SER A 492 27.60 -22.62 -11.97
CA SER A 492 28.60 -23.67 -12.17
C SER A 492 28.74 -24.14 -13.63
N GLU A 493 28.01 -23.53 -14.56
CA GLU A 493 27.93 -24.00 -15.92
C GLU A 493 29.10 -23.48 -16.74
N LYS A 494 30.08 -24.37 -16.93
CA LYS A 494 31.20 -24.15 -17.84
C LYS A 494 30.67 -24.26 -19.26
N VAL A 495 30.67 -23.14 -19.97
CA VAL A 495 30.50 -23.16 -21.42
C VAL A 495 31.86 -23.48 -22.02
N PHE A 496 31.99 -24.68 -22.59
CA PHE A 496 33.18 -25.08 -23.34
C PHE A 496 33.26 -24.28 -24.63
N VAL A 497 34.49 -23.92 -25.00
CA VAL A 497 34.80 -23.24 -26.25
C VAL A 497 36.24 -23.58 -26.63
N SER A 498 36.46 -23.97 -27.88
CA SER A 498 37.80 -24.11 -28.46
C SER A 498 38.36 -22.72 -28.74
N LEU A 499 39.53 -22.41 -28.19
CA LEU A 499 40.14 -21.10 -28.32
C LEU A 499 41.13 -21.11 -29.49
N PRO A 500 41.47 -19.95 -30.05
CA PRO A 500 42.64 -19.83 -30.92
C PRO A 500 43.91 -20.27 -30.21
N THR A 501 44.83 -20.83 -31.00
CA THR A 501 46.16 -21.28 -30.53
C THR A 501 46.88 -20.21 -29.72
N GLU A 502 46.81 -18.94 -30.14
CA GLU A 502 47.48 -17.83 -29.45
C GLU A 502 46.95 -17.61 -28.01
N LEU A 503 45.68 -17.93 -27.75
CA LEU A 503 45.09 -17.88 -26.42
C LEU A 503 45.26 -19.20 -25.65
N GLU A 504 45.23 -20.34 -26.34
CA GLU A 504 45.48 -21.65 -25.73
C GLU A 504 46.91 -21.75 -25.18
N ASP A 505 47.91 -21.27 -25.92
CA ASP A 505 49.31 -21.27 -25.50
C ASP A 505 49.56 -20.33 -24.32
N LEU A 506 48.74 -19.30 -24.16
CA LEU A 506 48.85 -18.33 -23.07
C LEU A 506 48.33 -18.88 -21.73
N ILE A 507 47.32 -19.74 -21.76
CA ILE A 507 46.66 -20.26 -20.54
C ILE A 507 47.66 -20.96 -19.59
N PRO A 508 48.51 -21.90 -20.05
CA PRO A 508 49.51 -22.55 -19.20
C PRO A 508 50.49 -21.59 -18.55
N GLU A 509 50.95 -20.57 -19.29
CA GLU A 509 51.90 -19.56 -18.79
C GLU A 509 51.28 -18.76 -17.62
N VAL A 510 50.01 -18.40 -17.74
CA VAL A 510 49.26 -17.73 -16.68
C VAL A 510 49.05 -18.64 -15.47
N GLU A 511 48.71 -19.91 -15.70
CA GLU A 511 48.53 -20.90 -14.64
C GLU A 511 49.83 -21.14 -13.86
N ASP A 512 50.95 -21.26 -14.56
CA ASP A 512 52.27 -21.45 -13.97
C ASP A 512 52.75 -20.20 -13.20
N PHE A 513 52.56 -19.00 -13.77
CA PHE A 513 52.80 -17.75 -13.06
C PHE A 513 52.00 -17.69 -11.75
N TYR A 514 50.69 -17.97 -11.82
CA TYR A 514 49.83 -17.90 -10.65
C TYR A 514 50.18 -18.96 -9.60
N LYS A 515 50.47 -20.19 -10.04
CA LYS A 515 50.83 -21.32 -9.16
C LYS A 515 52.14 -21.08 -8.42
N LYS A 516 53.13 -20.44 -9.05
CA LYS A 516 54.40 -20.05 -8.40
C LYS A 516 54.18 -19.08 -7.25
N ASN A 517 53.27 -18.11 -7.42
CA ASN A 517 52.99 -17.07 -6.43
C ASN A 517 51.92 -17.49 -5.40
N HIS A 518 51.06 -18.46 -5.73
CA HIS A 518 49.93 -18.88 -4.92
C HIS A 518 49.76 -20.40 -4.91
N SER A 519 50.58 -21.07 -4.10
CA SER A 519 50.49 -22.52 -3.90
C SER A 519 49.14 -22.96 -3.32
N GLY A 520 48.63 -24.11 -3.78
CA GLY A 520 47.37 -24.68 -3.30
C GLY A 520 46.10 -24.07 -3.90
N ARG A 521 46.20 -23.10 -4.82
CA ARG A 521 45.05 -22.53 -5.54
C ARG A 521 44.91 -23.11 -6.95
N LYS A 522 43.68 -23.16 -7.46
CA LYS A 522 43.36 -23.63 -8.82
C LYS A 522 42.57 -22.56 -9.56
N LEU A 523 42.95 -22.29 -10.81
CA LEU A 523 42.24 -21.35 -11.68
C LEU A 523 41.06 -22.02 -12.39
N HIS A 524 40.02 -21.23 -12.62
CA HIS A 524 38.85 -21.60 -13.41
C HIS A 524 38.59 -20.50 -14.42
N TRP A 525 38.69 -20.87 -15.71
CA TRP A 525 38.54 -19.92 -16.81
C TRP A 525 37.06 -19.70 -17.14
N HIS A 526 36.66 -18.44 -17.22
CA HIS A 526 35.28 -18.01 -17.48
C HIS A 526 35.16 -17.25 -18.80
N HIS A 527 35.30 -17.95 -19.93
CA HIS A 527 35.37 -17.35 -21.27
C HIS A 527 34.13 -16.54 -21.69
N LEU A 528 32.94 -16.85 -21.13
CA LEU A 528 31.71 -16.09 -21.40
C LEU A 528 31.84 -14.59 -21.08
N MET A 529 32.62 -14.25 -20.05
CA MET A 529 32.83 -12.86 -19.60
C MET A 529 34.14 -12.25 -20.13
N SER A 530 34.84 -12.98 -20.99
CA SER A 530 36.06 -12.52 -21.64
C SER A 530 35.75 -11.88 -22.99
N ASN A 531 36.57 -10.89 -23.36
CA ASN A 531 36.49 -10.20 -24.63
C ASN A 531 37.90 -9.85 -25.13
N GLY A 532 37.99 -9.43 -26.37
CA GLY A 532 39.25 -9.05 -27.00
C GLY A 532 39.04 -8.16 -28.21
N ILE A 533 40.14 -7.56 -28.67
CA ILE A 533 40.17 -6.79 -29.90
C ILE A 533 40.95 -7.58 -30.94
N ILE A 534 40.34 -7.85 -32.07
CA ILE A 534 40.98 -8.52 -33.20
C ILE A 534 41.05 -7.59 -34.40
N THR A 535 42.09 -7.76 -35.21
CA THR A 535 42.20 -7.09 -36.50
C THR A 535 41.55 -7.95 -37.58
N PHE A 536 40.41 -7.51 -38.09
CA PHE A 536 39.67 -8.12 -39.18
C PHE A 536 40.10 -7.50 -40.51
N LYS A 537 40.61 -8.33 -41.43
CA LYS A 537 41.03 -7.92 -42.77
C LYS A 537 40.10 -8.52 -43.82
N ASN A 538 39.72 -7.71 -44.79
CA ASN A 538 38.99 -8.13 -45.97
C ASN A 538 39.48 -7.38 -47.22
N GLU A 539 38.78 -7.54 -48.35
CA GLU A 539 39.16 -6.90 -49.61
C GLU A 539 39.03 -5.37 -49.59
N VAL A 540 38.16 -4.82 -48.73
CA VAL A 540 37.94 -3.37 -48.62
C VAL A 540 38.98 -2.69 -47.72
N GLY A 541 39.38 -3.34 -46.62
CA GLY A 541 40.25 -2.72 -45.63
C GLY A 541 40.50 -3.55 -44.38
N GLN A 542 40.94 -2.87 -43.32
CA GLN A 542 41.34 -3.46 -42.04
C GLN A 542 40.63 -2.76 -40.89
N TYR A 543 39.91 -3.52 -40.08
CA TYR A 543 39.07 -3.01 -39.00
C TYR A 543 39.40 -3.69 -37.68
N ASP A 544 39.38 -2.93 -36.59
CA ASP A 544 39.54 -3.48 -35.25
C ASP A 544 38.16 -3.81 -34.69
N LEU A 545 37.89 -5.10 -34.50
CA LEU A 545 36.64 -5.61 -33.94
C LEU A 545 36.86 -5.93 -32.47
N GLU A 546 36.13 -5.24 -31.60
CA GLU A 546 36.02 -5.61 -30.20
C GLU A 546 34.88 -6.63 -30.06
N VAL A 547 35.23 -7.86 -29.69
CA VAL A 547 34.38 -9.05 -29.75
C VAL A 547 34.48 -9.85 -28.45
N THR A 548 33.44 -10.62 -28.14
CA THR A 548 33.48 -11.63 -27.07
C THR A 548 34.39 -12.79 -27.45
N THR A 549 34.87 -13.56 -26.49
CA THR A 549 35.69 -14.76 -26.76
C THR A 549 34.95 -15.79 -27.63
N PHE A 550 33.62 -15.89 -27.54
CA PHE A 550 32.84 -16.79 -28.41
C PHE A 550 32.79 -16.29 -29.86
N GLN A 551 32.59 -14.99 -30.06
CA GLN A 551 32.68 -14.39 -31.40
C GLN A 551 34.08 -14.56 -31.97
N LEU A 552 35.10 -14.43 -31.12
CA LEU A 552 36.50 -14.64 -31.49
C LEU A 552 36.73 -16.08 -31.98
N ALA A 553 36.32 -17.09 -31.21
CA ALA A 553 36.41 -18.50 -31.62
C ALA A 553 35.71 -18.76 -32.96
N VAL A 554 34.51 -18.20 -33.16
CA VAL A 554 33.77 -18.31 -34.43
C VAL A 554 34.56 -17.69 -35.59
N LEU A 555 35.05 -16.45 -35.45
CA LEU A 555 35.75 -15.75 -36.53
C LEU A 555 37.08 -16.41 -36.90
N PHE A 556 37.76 -17.05 -35.94
CA PHE A 556 39.00 -17.78 -36.19
C PHE A 556 38.81 -19.02 -37.08
N ALA A 557 37.59 -19.54 -37.21
CA ALA A 557 37.29 -20.62 -38.15
C ALA A 557 37.65 -20.26 -39.61
N TRP A 558 37.73 -18.97 -39.96
CA TRP A 558 38.09 -18.48 -41.30
C TRP A 558 39.54 -18.01 -41.44
N ASN A 559 40.37 -18.06 -40.40
CA ASN A 559 41.70 -17.44 -40.42
C ASN A 559 42.62 -18.03 -41.52
N GLN A 560 42.54 -19.35 -41.74
CA GLN A 560 43.28 -20.06 -42.79
C GLN A 560 42.48 -20.23 -44.10
N ARG A 561 41.18 -19.88 -44.10
CA ARG A 561 40.24 -20.08 -45.20
C ARG A 561 39.27 -18.89 -45.40
N PRO A 562 39.77 -17.69 -45.76
CA PRO A 562 38.96 -16.46 -45.70
C PRO A 562 37.76 -16.40 -46.66
N ARG A 563 37.72 -17.27 -47.69
CA ARG A 563 36.67 -17.29 -48.72
C ARG A 563 35.75 -18.52 -48.67
N GLU A 564 35.99 -19.43 -47.72
CA GLU A 564 35.16 -20.64 -47.60
C GLU A 564 33.82 -20.37 -46.92
N ARG A 565 32.83 -21.16 -47.31
CA ARG A 565 31.52 -21.22 -46.66
C ARG A 565 31.51 -22.39 -45.69
N ILE A 566 31.22 -22.13 -44.42
CA ILE A 566 31.24 -23.13 -43.35
C ILE A 566 29.81 -23.32 -42.83
N SER A 567 29.35 -24.56 -42.74
CA SER A 567 28.02 -24.87 -42.20
C SER A 567 27.93 -24.61 -40.70
N PHE A 568 26.71 -24.42 -40.20
CA PHE A 568 26.43 -24.29 -38.78
C PHE A 568 26.98 -25.48 -37.99
N GLU A 569 26.78 -26.70 -38.49
CA GLU A 569 27.31 -27.94 -37.88
C GLU A 569 28.84 -27.91 -37.77
N ASN A 570 29.54 -27.53 -38.84
CA ASN A 570 31.00 -27.47 -38.85
C ASN A 570 31.53 -26.38 -37.91
N LEU A 571 30.84 -25.24 -37.80
CA LEU A 571 31.19 -24.20 -36.82
C LEU A 571 30.96 -24.67 -35.38
N LYS A 572 29.90 -25.46 -35.14
CA LYS A 572 29.63 -26.07 -33.83
C LYS A 572 30.72 -27.04 -33.44
N LEU A 573 31.18 -27.88 -34.36
CA LEU A 573 32.30 -28.79 -34.12
C LEU A 573 33.62 -28.03 -33.90
N ALA A 574 33.90 -27.01 -34.71
CA ALA A 574 35.15 -26.26 -34.64
C ALA A 574 35.28 -25.38 -33.39
N THR A 575 34.16 -24.90 -32.84
CA THR A 575 34.15 -24.01 -31.67
C THR A 575 33.76 -24.71 -30.37
N GLU A 576 33.22 -25.93 -30.45
CA GLU A 576 32.63 -26.70 -29.33
C GLU A 576 31.54 -25.94 -28.54
N LEU A 577 31.01 -24.85 -29.10
CA LEU A 577 29.99 -24.04 -28.43
C LEU A 577 28.65 -24.78 -28.38
N PRO A 578 27.91 -24.68 -27.26
CA PRO A 578 26.52 -25.14 -27.19
C PRO A 578 25.66 -24.46 -28.25
N ASP A 579 24.69 -25.20 -28.79
CA ASP A 579 23.83 -24.75 -29.89
C ASP A 579 23.19 -23.38 -29.63
N ALA A 580 22.65 -23.15 -28.43
CA ALA A 580 22.04 -21.88 -28.04
C ALA A 580 23.04 -20.72 -28.04
N GLU A 581 24.28 -20.94 -27.56
CA GLU A 581 25.32 -19.91 -27.51
C GLU A 581 25.89 -19.64 -28.89
N LEU A 582 26.09 -20.67 -29.71
CA LEU A 582 26.57 -20.53 -31.08
C LEU A 582 25.59 -19.74 -31.94
N ARG A 583 24.29 -20.06 -31.90
CA ARG A 583 23.25 -19.32 -32.63
C ARG A 583 23.24 -17.84 -32.28
N ARG A 584 23.31 -17.53 -30.98
CA ARG A 584 23.34 -16.16 -30.46
C ARG A 584 24.60 -15.43 -30.90
N THR A 585 25.74 -16.11 -30.85
CA THR A 585 27.05 -15.59 -31.29
C THR A 585 27.03 -15.31 -32.79
N LEU A 586 26.57 -16.23 -33.62
CA LEU A 586 26.48 -16.04 -35.08
C LEU A 586 25.52 -14.92 -35.44
N TRP A 587 24.35 -14.86 -34.80
CA TRP A 587 23.37 -13.79 -35.03
C TRP A 587 23.97 -12.40 -34.79
N SER A 588 24.82 -12.26 -33.77
CA SER A 588 25.51 -10.99 -33.51
C SER A 588 26.50 -10.57 -34.58
N LEU A 589 27.00 -11.51 -35.40
CA LEU A 589 27.97 -11.26 -36.47
C LEU A 589 27.28 -11.07 -37.83
N VAL A 590 26.10 -11.65 -38.02
CA VAL A 590 25.30 -11.55 -39.27
C VAL A 590 24.15 -10.55 -39.22
N ALA A 591 23.72 -10.10 -38.04
CA ALA A 591 22.55 -9.25 -37.86
C ALA A 591 22.74 -8.23 -36.72
N PHE A 592 23.91 -7.58 -36.66
CA PHE A 592 24.19 -6.54 -35.69
C PHE A 592 23.40 -5.25 -36.01
N PRO A 593 22.52 -4.75 -35.11
CA PRO A 593 21.56 -3.69 -35.44
C PRO A 593 22.15 -2.35 -35.88
N LYS A 594 23.35 -1.99 -35.38
CA LYS A 594 23.98 -0.70 -35.68
C LYS A 594 24.87 -0.74 -36.93
N LEU A 595 24.98 -1.89 -37.60
CA LEU A 595 25.81 -2.08 -38.78
C LEU A 595 24.97 -2.11 -40.05
N LYS A 596 25.40 -1.30 -41.04
CA LYS A 596 24.83 -1.35 -42.39
C LYS A 596 25.33 -2.55 -43.20
N ARG A 597 26.59 -2.94 -42.97
CA ARG A 597 27.21 -4.13 -43.57
C ARG A 597 27.65 -5.04 -42.43
N GLN A 598 27.25 -6.30 -42.51
CA GLN A 598 27.48 -7.30 -41.45
C GLN A 598 28.85 -7.95 -41.63
N VAL A 599 29.43 -8.47 -40.55
CA VAL A 599 30.78 -9.07 -40.58
C VAL A 599 30.75 -10.41 -41.31
N LEU A 600 29.72 -11.20 -41.03
CA LEU A 600 29.45 -12.46 -41.70
C LEU A 600 28.18 -12.33 -42.55
N LEU A 601 28.14 -13.13 -43.61
CA LEU A 601 26.96 -13.38 -44.42
C LEU A 601 26.57 -14.86 -44.27
N TYR A 602 25.33 -15.18 -44.61
CA TYR A 602 24.82 -16.53 -44.47
C TYR A 602 23.71 -16.85 -45.47
N ASP A 603 23.50 -18.14 -45.73
CA ASP A 603 22.51 -18.68 -46.66
C ASP A 603 21.99 -20.04 -46.14
N PRO A 604 20.66 -20.28 -46.10
CA PRO A 604 19.56 -19.39 -46.47
C PRO A 604 19.32 -18.25 -45.45
N VAL A 605 18.72 -17.15 -45.91
CA VAL A 605 18.35 -15.99 -45.07
C VAL A 605 17.22 -16.35 -44.10
N VAL A 606 17.39 -16.01 -42.83
CA VAL A 606 16.42 -16.29 -41.76
C VAL A 606 16.20 -15.05 -40.89
N SER A 607 15.07 -14.99 -40.18
CA SER A 607 14.69 -13.81 -39.40
C SER A 607 15.04 -13.89 -37.91
N SER A 608 15.45 -15.08 -37.42
CA SER A 608 15.77 -15.32 -36.02
C SER A 608 16.97 -16.27 -35.86
N PRO A 609 17.77 -16.13 -34.79
CA PRO A 609 18.85 -17.08 -34.46
C PRO A 609 18.37 -18.54 -34.31
N LYS A 610 17.11 -18.73 -33.92
CA LYS A 610 16.51 -20.06 -33.73
C LYS A 610 16.30 -20.81 -35.05
N ASP A 611 16.24 -20.08 -36.16
CA ASP A 611 15.87 -20.61 -37.47
C ASP A 611 17.08 -21.13 -38.26
N PHE A 612 18.32 -20.97 -37.75
CA PHE A 612 19.49 -21.55 -38.41
C PHE A 612 19.37 -23.07 -38.45
N ALA A 613 19.49 -23.66 -39.64
CA ALA A 613 19.57 -25.09 -39.81
C ALA A 613 21.03 -25.57 -39.69
N GLU A 614 21.24 -26.86 -39.44
CA GLU A 614 22.59 -27.45 -39.40
C GLU A 614 23.36 -27.21 -40.70
N GLY A 615 22.65 -27.22 -41.84
CA GLY A 615 23.19 -26.92 -43.16
C GLY A 615 23.29 -25.43 -43.52
N THR A 616 22.88 -24.49 -42.64
CA THR A 616 23.03 -23.05 -42.93
C THR A 616 24.51 -22.72 -43.08
N LEU A 617 24.87 -22.14 -44.22
CA LEU A 617 26.24 -21.80 -44.56
C LEU A 617 26.55 -20.36 -44.14
N PHE A 618 27.69 -20.14 -43.48
CA PHE A 618 28.20 -18.84 -43.07
C PHE A 618 29.52 -18.55 -43.77
N TYR A 619 29.79 -17.28 -44.08
CA TYR A 619 31.03 -16.86 -44.73
C TYR A 619 31.38 -15.40 -44.42
N VAL A 620 32.67 -15.09 -44.53
CA VAL A 620 33.20 -13.75 -44.29
C VAL A 620 32.70 -12.77 -45.35
N ASN A 621 32.18 -11.63 -44.92
CA ASN A 621 31.78 -10.56 -45.83
C ASN A 621 33.01 -9.79 -46.34
N GLN A 622 33.47 -10.13 -47.55
CA GLN A 622 34.62 -9.46 -48.16
C GLN A 622 34.35 -7.98 -48.47
N ASP A 623 33.07 -7.58 -48.59
CA ASP A 623 32.62 -6.20 -48.79
C ASP A 623 32.34 -5.45 -47.46
N PHE A 624 32.60 -6.07 -46.31
CA PHE A 624 32.39 -5.42 -45.02
C PHE A 624 33.16 -4.10 -44.94
N SER A 625 32.47 -3.05 -44.49
CA SER A 625 33.09 -1.76 -44.29
C SER A 625 32.30 -0.89 -43.34
N LEU A 626 32.99 -0.08 -42.57
CA LEU A 626 32.35 0.95 -41.76
C LEU A 626 31.89 2.09 -42.67
N ILE A 627 30.63 2.51 -42.51
CA ILE A 627 30.04 3.61 -43.28
C ILE A 627 29.85 4.80 -42.34
N LYS A 628 30.61 5.88 -42.57
CA LYS A 628 30.46 7.17 -41.87
C LYS A 628 30.08 8.24 -42.88
N ASN A 629 29.00 8.99 -42.61
CA ASN A 629 28.47 10.03 -43.52
C ASN A 629 28.31 9.53 -44.97
N SER A 630 27.77 8.33 -45.14
CA SER A 630 27.59 7.64 -46.43
C SER A 630 28.90 7.34 -47.20
N LYS A 631 30.07 7.48 -46.57
CA LYS A 631 31.38 7.12 -47.15
C LYS A 631 31.95 5.84 -46.53
N VAL A 632 32.43 4.96 -47.39
CA VAL A 632 33.15 3.74 -47.02
C VAL A 632 34.49 4.10 -46.39
N GLN A 633 34.73 3.60 -45.19
CA GLN A 633 36.00 3.75 -44.49
C GLN A 633 36.84 2.50 -44.70
N LYS A 634 38.13 2.64 -45.03
CA LYS A 634 39.06 1.50 -45.17
C LYS A 634 39.63 1.01 -43.83
N ARG A 635 39.45 1.80 -42.77
CA ARG A 635 39.90 1.47 -41.40
C ARG A 635 38.91 1.97 -40.36
N GLY A 636 38.92 1.35 -39.18
CA GLY A 636 38.23 1.87 -38.00
C GLY A 636 37.98 0.78 -36.96
N LYS A 637 37.51 1.21 -35.80
CA LYS A 637 37.19 0.35 -34.66
C LYS A 637 35.69 0.22 -34.47
N ILE A 638 35.20 -0.97 -34.15
CA ILE A 638 33.81 -1.22 -33.80
C ILE A 638 33.69 -2.22 -32.65
N ASN A 639 32.74 -1.95 -31.76
CA ASN A 639 32.38 -2.87 -30.68
C ASN A 639 31.15 -3.70 -31.09
N LEU A 640 31.34 -5.01 -31.16
CA LEU A 640 30.35 -6.02 -31.53
C LEU A 640 29.89 -6.88 -30.35
N ILE A 641 30.38 -6.62 -29.13
CA ILE A 641 29.94 -7.32 -27.91
C ILE A 641 28.44 -7.08 -27.69
N GLY A 642 27.99 -5.84 -27.86
CA GLY A 642 26.58 -5.46 -27.78
C GLY A 642 25.91 -5.93 -26.48
N ARG A 643 24.88 -6.77 -26.61
CA ARG A 643 24.12 -7.33 -25.48
C ARG A 643 24.51 -8.78 -25.13
N LEU A 644 25.54 -9.35 -25.77
CA LEU A 644 25.89 -10.78 -25.61
C LEU A 644 26.37 -11.12 -24.19
N GLN A 645 27.01 -10.17 -23.53
CA GLN A 645 27.48 -10.31 -22.15
C GLN A 645 26.49 -9.67 -21.13
N LEU A 646 25.33 -9.20 -21.60
CA LEU A 646 24.24 -8.76 -20.73
C LEU A 646 23.35 -9.94 -20.32
N THR A 647 22.53 -9.71 -19.29
CA THR A 647 21.59 -10.69 -18.73
C THR A 647 20.68 -11.26 -19.81
N THR A 648 20.69 -12.58 -19.98
CA THR A 648 19.73 -13.30 -20.81
C THR A 648 18.53 -13.74 -19.98
N GLU A 649 17.46 -14.17 -20.64
CA GLU A 649 16.29 -14.76 -19.98
C GLU A 649 16.69 -15.98 -19.13
N ARG A 650 17.52 -16.86 -19.67
CA ARG A 650 18.08 -18.01 -18.95
C ARG A 650 18.86 -17.59 -17.70
N MET A 651 19.74 -16.60 -17.82
CA MET A 651 20.46 -16.08 -16.64
C MET A 651 19.48 -15.52 -15.60
N ARG A 652 18.40 -14.85 -16.02
CA ARG A 652 17.36 -14.34 -15.12
C ARG A 652 16.67 -15.47 -14.35
N GLU A 653 16.34 -16.57 -15.03
CA GLU A 653 15.78 -17.77 -14.39
C GLU A 653 16.76 -18.37 -13.37
N GLU A 654 18.05 -18.49 -13.72
CA GLU A 654 19.09 -18.96 -12.80
C GLU A 654 19.24 -18.04 -11.57
N GLU A 655 19.20 -16.72 -11.75
CA GLU A 655 19.22 -15.78 -10.63
C GLU A 655 17.99 -15.98 -9.72
N ASN A 656 16.80 -16.18 -10.31
CA ASN A 656 15.57 -16.41 -9.57
C ASN A 656 15.59 -17.74 -8.80
N GLU A 657 16.10 -18.82 -9.41
CA GLU A 657 16.30 -20.11 -8.74
C GLU A 657 17.31 -19.97 -7.58
N GLY A 658 18.39 -19.22 -7.79
CA GLY A 658 19.39 -18.92 -6.76
C GLY A 658 18.83 -18.16 -5.57
N ILE A 659 17.88 -17.24 -5.78
CA ILE A 659 17.17 -16.53 -4.70
C ILE A 659 16.38 -17.52 -3.85
N VAL A 660 15.59 -18.40 -4.48
CA VAL A 660 14.77 -19.40 -3.76
C VAL A 660 15.64 -20.35 -2.93
N GLN A 661 16.73 -20.85 -3.52
CA GLN A 661 17.67 -21.72 -2.80
C GLN A 661 18.31 -21.00 -1.61
N LEU A 662 18.70 -19.74 -1.77
CA LEU A 662 19.29 -18.96 -0.68
C LEU A 662 18.27 -18.71 0.44
N ARG A 663 17.00 -18.42 0.12
CA ARG A 663 15.93 -18.27 1.12
C ARG A 663 15.74 -19.55 1.93
N ILE A 664 15.77 -20.71 1.28
CA ILE A 664 15.69 -22.01 1.95
C ILE A 664 16.83 -22.17 2.95
N LEU A 665 18.08 -21.98 2.49
CA LEU A 665 19.27 -22.13 3.34
C LEU A 665 19.28 -21.13 4.51
N ARG A 666 18.91 -19.86 4.28
CA ARG A 666 18.81 -18.84 5.33
C ARG A 666 17.71 -19.13 6.33
N THR A 667 16.58 -19.67 5.87
CA THR A 667 15.50 -20.09 6.76
C THR A 667 15.94 -21.24 7.66
N GLN A 668 16.60 -22.24 7.09
CA GLN A 668 17.17 -23.37 7.86
C GLN A 668 18.21 -22.89 8.88
N GLU A 669 19.16 -22.06 8.45
CA GLU A 669 20.20 -21.47 9.30
C GLU A 669 19.59 -20.70 10.48
N ALA A 670 18.64 -19.81 10.21
CA ALA A 670 17.99 -18.99 11.22
C ALA A 670 17.18 -19.83 12.23
N ILE A 671 16.43 -20.84 11.77
CA ILE A 671 15.73 -21.77 12.67
C ILE A 671 16.74 -22.50 13.57
N ILE A 672 17.82 -23.05 13.01
CA ILE A 672 18.85 -23.74 13.80
C ILE A 672 19.46 -22.79 14.83
N GLN A 673 19.75 -21.53 14.48
CA GLN A 673 20.31 -20.53 15.39
C GLN A 673 19.37 -20.24 16.56
N ILE A 674 18.07 -20.01 16.29
CA ILE A 674 17.05 -19.80 17.33
C ILE A 674 16.96 -21.03 18.24
N MET A 675 16.89 -22.22 17.65
CA MET A 675 16.74 -23.48 18.39
C MET A 675 17.96 -23.79 19.26
N LYS A 676 19.18 -23.48 18.79
CA LYS A 676 20.40 -23.58 19.60
C LYS A 676 20.36 -22.68 20.82
N MET A 677 19.81 -21.48 20.69
CA MET A 677 19.73 -20.48 21.76
C MET A 677 18.62 -20.80 22.77
N ARG A 678 17.42 -21.13 22.28
CA ARG A 678 16.22 -21.33 23.12
C ARG A 678 16.06 -22.75 23.66
N LYS A 679 16.64 -23.74 22.97
CA LYS A 679 16.53 -25.20 23.21
C LYS A 679 15.12 -25.79 23.11
N ARG A 680 14.09 -25.07 23.55
CA ARG A 680 12.67 -25.40 23.44
C ARG A 680 11.88 -24.12 23.10
N ILE A 681 11.02 -24.15 22.09
CA ILE A 681 10.26 -22.97 21.64
C ILE A 681 8.92 -23.38 21.01
N ASN A 682 7.89 -22.55 21.20
CA ASN A 682 6.61 -22.72 20.50
C ASN A 682 6.67 -22.16 19.07
N ASN A 683 5.91 -22.75 18.14
CA ASN A 683 5.82 -22.35 16.74
C ASN A 683 5.53 -20.85 16.52
N ALA A 684 4.61 -20.25 17.30
CA ALA A 684 4.29 -18.82 17.18
C ALA A 684 5.48 -17.92 17.54
N GLN A 685 6.22 -18.30 18.60
CA GLN A 685 7.43 -17.60 19.02
C GLN A 685 8.56 -17.79 18.00
N LEU A 686 8.74 -19.02 17.49
CA LEU A 686 9.72 -19.33 16.45
C LEU A 686 9.47 -18.50 15.20
N GLN A 687 8.22 -18.41 14.72
CA GLN A 687 7.87 -17.61 13.56
C GLN A 687 8.18 -16.12 13.78
N THR A 688 7.85 -15.59 14.96
CA THR A 688 8.13 -14.19 15.30
C THR A 688 9.63 -13.89 15.29
N GLU A 689 10.43 -14.71 15.98
CA GLU A 689 11.90 -14.54 16.01
C GLU A 689 12.53 -14.75 14.62
N LEU A 690 12.01 -15.70 13.84
CA LEU A 690 12.49 -15.98 12.48
C LEU A 690 12.26 -14.81 11.54
N VAL A 691 11.07 -14.19 11.59
CA VAL A 691 10.77 -12.98 10.81
C VAL A 691 11.69 -11.84 11.21
N GLU A 692 11.94 -11.65 12.50
CA GLU A 692 12.85 -10.59 12.99
C GLU A 692 14.29 -10.76 12.49
N ILE A 693 14.81 -12.00 12.42
CA ILE A 693 16.14 -12.28 11.87
C ILE A 693 16.17 -12.04 10.34
N LEU A 694 15.12 -12.44 9.62
CA LEU A 694 15.14 -12.45 8.15
C LEU A 694 14.60 -11.17 7.50
N LYS A 695 13.87 -10.30 8.22
CA LYS A 695 13.17 -9.12 7.65
C LYS A 695 14.02 -8.15 6.83
N ASN A 696 15.33 -8.10 7.07
CA ASN A 696 16.26 -7.25 6.32
C ASN A 696 16.70 -7.88 4.98
N MET A 697 16.40 -9.17 4.76
CA MET A 697 16.63 -9.89 3.51
C MET A 697 15.31 -10.15 2.78
N PHE A 698 14.38 -10.85 3.43
CA PHE A 698 13.09 -11.22 2.85
C PHE A 698 12.07 -11.57 3.95
N LEU A 699 10.79 -11.57 3.60
CA LEU A 699 9.75 -12.06 4.49
C LEU A 699 9.52 -13.56 4.23
N PRO A 700 9.88 -14.47 5.16
CA PRO A 700 9.71 -15.91 4.95
C PRO A 700 8.23 -16.29 4.86
N GLN A 701 7.85 -17.00 3.80
CA GLN A 701 6.47 -17.47 3.63
C GLN A 701 6.15 -18.60 4.61
N LYS A 702 4.94 -18.60 5.19
CA LYS A 702 4.50 -19.64 6.15
C LYS A 702 4.69 -21.06 5.62
N LYS A 703 4.45 -21.28 4.33
CA LYS A 703 4.65 -22.56 3.65
C LYS A 703 6.13 -22.99 3.68
N MET A 704 7.04 -22.09 3.31
CA MET A 704 8.48 -22.33 3.36
C MET A 704 8.94 -22.66 4.78
N ILE A 705 8.49 -21.90 5.78
CA ILE A 705 8.82 -22.15 7.20
C ILE A 705 8.40 -23.57 7.58
N LYS A 706 7.17 -23.99 7.26
CA LYS A 706 6.68 -25.34 7.56
C LYS A 706 7.53 -26.41 6.88
N GLU A 707 7.81 -26.27 5.59
CA GLU A 707 8.64 -27.22 4.83
C GLU A 707 10.05 -27.34 5.41
N GLN A 708 10.66 -26.21 5.83
CA GLN A 708 11.99 -26.23 6.42
C GLN A 708 11.99 -26.81 7.83
N ILE A 709 10.93 -26.64 8.62
CA ILE A 709 10.78 -27.31 9.92
C ILE A 709 10.72 -28.83 9.73
N GLU A 710 9.90 -29.35 8.81
CA GLU A 710 9.85 -30.79 8.55
C GLU A 710 11.23 -31.31 8.10
N TRP A 711 11.89 -30.60 7.18
CA TRP A 711 13.23 -30.96 6.72
C TRP A 711 14.22 -31.04 7.88
N LEU A 712 14.19 -30.07 8.82
CA LEU A 712 15.06 -30.07 10.01
C LEU A 712 14.73 -31.19 11.00
N ILE A 713 13.46 -31.63 11.08
CA ILE A 713 13.05 -32.79 11.88
C ILE A 713 13.58 -34.08 11.26
N ASP A 714 13.39 -34.26 9.95
CA ASP A 714 13.85 -35.44 9.21
C ASP A 714 15.38 -35.61 9.29
N HIS A 715 16.11 -34.49 9.29
CA HIS A 715 17.57 -34.46 9.41
C HIS A 715 18.06 -34.42 10.87
N LYS A 716 17.15 -34.61 11.84
CA LYS A 716 17.45 -34.73 13.28
C LYS A 716 18.12 -33.50 13.90
N TYR A 717 17.89 -32.30 13.37
CA TYR A 717 18.34 -31.05 14.01
C TYR A 717 17.40 -30.60 15.14
N ILE A 718 16.11 -30.90 14.99
CA ILE A 718 15.06 -30.58 15.95
C ILE A 718 14.06 -31.74 16.03
N LYS A 719 13.27 -31.80 17.09
CA LYS A 719 12.12 -32.71 17.21
C LYS A 719 10.90 -31.96 17.74
N ARG A 720 9.72 -32.54 17.54
CA ARG A 720 8.51 -32.08 18.23
C ARG A 720 8.52 -32.56 19.68
N ASP A 721 7.95 -31.76 20.55
CA ASP A 721 7.67 -32.17 21.92
C ASP A 721 6.65 -33.31 21.94
N GLU A 722 6.78 -34.23 22.90
CA GLU A 722 5.89 -35.40 23.01
C GLU A 722 4.47 -35.01 23.47
N THR A 723 4.34 -33.87 24.15
CA THR A 723 3.08 -33.37 24.71
C THR A 723 2.41 -32.29 23.86
N ASP A 724 3.19 -31.53 23.07
CA ASP A 724 2.68 -30.46 22.21
C ASP A 724 3.37 -30.43 20.84
N ILE A 725 2.60 -30.72 19.78
CA ILE A 725 3.08 -30.73 18.40
C ILE A 725 3.53 -29.35 17.90
N ASN A 726 3.08 -28.27 18.55
CA ASN A 726 3.46 -26.89 18.23
C ASN A 726 4.72 -26.46 18.98
N THR A 727 5.29 -27.30 19.83
CA THR A 727 6.54 -27.02 20.53
C THR A 727 7.66 -27.85 19.92
N PHE A 728 8.78 -27.17 19.64
CA PHE A 728 9.97 -27.78 19.07
C PHE A 728 11.08 -27.82 20.11
N ILE A 729 11.87 -28.89 20.08
CA ILE A 729 13.04 -29.14 20.94
C ILE A 729 14.26 -29.32 20.06
N TYR A 730 15.37 -28.68 20.40
CA TYR A 730 16.63 -28.82 19.69
C TYR A 730 17.28 -30.19 19.93
N MET A 731 17.77 -30.83 18.87
CA MET A 731 18.44 -32.13 18.91
C MET A 731 19.90 -31.97 18.49
N ALA A 732 20.73 -31.43 19.37
CA ALA A 732 22.18 -31.65 19.30
C ALA A 732 22.82 -31.49 20.68
#